data_AF-A0A0S4M8G7-F1
#
_entry.id   AF-A0A0S4M8G7-F1
#
_cell.length_a   1.000
_cell.length_b   1.000
_cell.length_c   1.000
_cell.angle_alpha   90.00
_cell.angle_beta   90.00
_cell.angle_gamma   90.00
#
_symmetry.space_group_name_H-M   'P 1'
#
loop_
_entity.id
_entity.type
_entity.pdbx_description
1 polymer ?
#
loop_
_entity_poly.entity_id
_entity_poly.type
_entity_poly.pdbx_seq_one_letter_code
_entity_poly.pdbx_strand_id
1 'polypeptide(L)'
;MYNINASGNSNGVNQVGSHGLPVEIGDTRALQLEVVSCPYPITSTFSAIDTVDGFSLSNKLLLQDLCIDYEHSIDIEVISKICDDDFFQEYAVKNGYILTKHFLSVMNRHKLYFVDKINSILVSLSSSFRFFLKNLENSNKTINEICCNEVCCFFSKNAYKLVPKCINFLQSNVVPATISSIFESKVVDGDCDREMTYSEMEELFLYFVSSLEKLIMLKIMKYWHDFCNKSDSLLPLIAGPSYSNPFICASNFDGISVIKFICPASFSNKFGKYISFMAVSRIEVIMHNFIVKCNYVLKEMVRTKCSYIRDCSKAYYKFNELRYKFKVLVKEEFDKKIIEEGIEYKLSNFLKNVVIWDKQEDIEINRLLIFNRIIEHMRNLLMSTVTRDVYSIIKCFQEKFLLFKNLSVTHGENLTVVKRSLMGSRFLDAIEYRWGLRLHPEDDKLILFIRRKFSIQIRDNLTALFSDMLKSGYVLPSGRVLRNCFWVFVSDELLPIAIKSLESIIADQHEELDRVLSEARIANFNEKDLSSYVIRGITENEKNDLILRARKIVDKRIKVSARLSWGYVVSNFSNRIVYSYKDMHQDVNGIVIAERLGVKLRRVDIVAISNARKRFLPKIKTILYDKLSNIVKNRHEFDLSASINDFTWIKVSKRLLGIAKSEVRHIIEDEMEELEEIIFRSRVVVDCKVDRDLTDEEIYFAMLNVVRLVFNALKSLLKKVWDDVVGSSGSDLTDDKVSNVGADSDVVCVGDNSSSLNGSGGMEVCYNDKNGDFIVKICYEDDFAISYVKKRFLCEINNRISKKYREIMRKEFGFIGGDTTISMYSWRSVSKKVLPVIKKEIDPIIENERAEISCILSNSSVYVYPLGVFGGKRLTRKLTQYEISMVLVTIMDSVSKQVIRNFSRIWNKVIKLSSVGLRDIKDEYRFEIDNIRVEFIGSLGPIVDEVVGSLSPDVMLTCLSNVIFTVSSIVLVRSHNLFNNGGFLKRLELLLSSARIVDLSGDGRFITDKEKEVVLREFMDMIDSDIEFLIRGRISKWRDLFLSSV
;
A
#
# COMPACT_ATOMS: atom_id res chain seq x y z
N MET A 1 32.04 -6.89 37.77
CA MET A 1 32.28 -6.97 39.23
C MET A 1 30.94 -7.26 39.89
N TYR A 2 30.58 -8.43 40.42
CA TYR A 2 31.30 -9.61 40.89
C TYR A 2 30.59 -10.89 40.40
N ASN A 3 31.41 -11.93 40.18
CA ASN A 3 31.06 -13.33 39.89
C ASN A 3 30.33 -14.02 41.06
N ILE A 4 29.49 -15.02 40.76
CA ILE A 4 29.49 -16.33 41.45
C ILE A 4 29.21 -17.46 40.43
N ASN A 5 30.16 -18.40 40.36
CA ASN A 5 30.12 -19.71 39.69
C ASN A 5 29.61 -20.79 40.66
N ALA A 6 29.03 -21.88 40.13
CA ALA A 6 29.24 -23.31 40.49
C ALA A 6 28.11 -24.16 39.85
N SER A 7 28.36 -25.02 38.85
CA SER A 7 28.72 -26.47 38.95
C SER A 7 27.83 -27.22 39.97
N GLY A 8 27.09 -28.29 39.67
CA GLY A 8 27.26 -29.37 38.70
C GLY A 8 27.04 -30.69 39.46
N ASN A 9 26.18 -31.59 38.97
CA ASN A 9 26.30 -33.08 39.03
C ASN A 9 24.98 -33.82 38.79
N SER A 10 24.91 -34.45 37.62
CA SER A 10 24.78 -35.89 37.34
C SER A 10 24.16 -36.90 38.34
N ASN A 11 23.49 -37.88 37.72
CA ASN A 11 23.06 -39.23 38.13
C ASN A 11 21.66 -39.27 38.76
N GLY A 12 20.63 -39.91 38.21
CA GLY A 12 20.58 -41.14 37.40
C GLY A 12 20.15 -42.30 38.31
N VAL A 13 19.12 -43.08 37.91
CA VAL A 13 18.86 -44.53 38.18
C VAL A 13 17.36 -44.90 38.34
N ASN A 14 16.98 -45.93 37.55
CA ASN A 14 15.89 -46.95 37.61
C ASN A 14 14.41 -46.57 37.35
N GLN A 15 13.70 -47.13 36.35
CA GLN A 15 13.34 -48.53 35.93
C GLN A 15 12.12 -49.15 36.63
N VAL A 16 11.39 -49.97 35.83
CA VAL A 16 10.24 -50.89 36.09
C VAL A 16 8.87 -50.23 35.86
N GLY A 17 7.87 -50.77 35.15
CA GLY A 17 7.57 -52.03 34.43
C GLY A 17 6.18 -51.85 33.76
N SER A 18 5.89 -52.33 32.54
CA SER A 18 5.48 -53.68 32.10
C SER A 18 3.96 -53.81 31.80
N HIS A 19 3.66 -54.61 30.76
CA HIS A 19 2.37 -55.14 30.24
C HIS A 19 1.61 -54.26 29.22
N GLY A 20 1.12 -54.74 28.08
CA GLY A 20 1.08 -56.08 27.46
C GLY A 20 0.14 -56.06 26.23
N LEU A 21 0.61 -56.67 25.13
CA LEU A 21 0.02 -57.18 23.87
C LEU A 21 -1.51 -57.46 23.77
N PRO A 22 -2.08 -57.90 22.60
CA PRO A 22 -1.70 -57.80 21.17
C PRO A 22 -2.90 -57.53 20.20
N VAL A 23 -2.64 -57.20 18.92
CA VAL A 23 -3.51 -57.61 17.76
C VAL A 23 -2.62 -57.81 16.51
N GLU A 24 -3.01 -58.78 15.70
CA GLU A 24 -2.26 -59.58 14.72
C GLU A 24 -2.64 -59.24 13.25
N ILE A 25 -1.80 -59.71 12.30
CA ILE A 25 -2.05 -59.98 10.85
C ILE A 25 -2.09 -58.74 9.89
N GLY A 26 -1.40 -58.69 8.74
CA GLY A 26 -0.59 -59.70 8.06
C GLY A 26 0.04 -59.25 6.72
N ASP A 27 0.80 -60.20 6.17
CA ASP A 27 1.21 -60.48 4.79
C ASP A 27 1.96 -59.45 3.92
N THR A 28 3.26 -59.74 3.82
CA THR A 28 4.18 -59.42 2.73
C THR A 28 3.95 -60.33 1.51
N ARG A 29 3.81 -59.73 0.32
CA ARG A 29 4.08 -60.40 -0.96
C ARG A 29 5.12 -59.63 -1.76
N ALA A 30 6.17 -60.36 -2.11
CA ALA A 30 7.25 -59.97 -3.00
C ALA A 30 6.77 -59.85 -4.46
N LEU A 31 7.31 -58.89 -5.19
CA LEU A 31 7.49 -58.99 -6.63
C LEU A 31 8.88 -58.51 -7.00
N GLN A 32 9.59 -59.41 -7.68
CA GLN A 32 10.89 -59.26 -8.31
C GLN A 32 10.82 -58.18 -9.41
N LEU A 33 11.88 -57.37 -9.54
CA LEU A 33 12.10 -56.57 -10.74
C LEU A 33 13.44 -56.98 -11.35
N GLU A 34 13.36 -57.46 -12.60
CA GLU A 34 14.47 -57.88 -13.43
C GLU A 34 15.44 -56.72 -13.72
N VAL A 35 16.72 -57.03 -13.57
CA VAL A 35 17.85 -56.18 -13.96
C VAL A 35 18.12 -56.41 -15.44
N VAL A 36 17.88 -55.37 -16.26
CA VAL A 36 18.38 -55.31 -17.63
C VAL A 36 19.76 -54.65 -17.58
N SER A 37 20.78 -55.43 -17.94
CA SER A 37 22.16 -55.00 -18.11
C SER A 37 22.36 -54.30 -19.46
N CYS A 38 23.18 -53.24 -19.48
CA CYS A 38 24.03 -52.92 -20.62
C CYS A 38 25.35 -52.29 -20.15
N PRO A 39 26.49 -52.54 -20.85
CA PRO A 39 27.83 -52.38 -20.30
C PRO A 39 28.54 -51.12 -20.82
N TYR A 40 29.42 -50.52 -20.02
CA TYR A 40 30.89 -50.45 -20.26
C TYR A 40 31.57 -49.65 -19.12
N PRO A 41 32.86 -49.93 -18.83
CA PRO A 41 33.52 -49.58 -17.57
C PRO A 41 34.54 -48.44 -17.73
N ILE A 42 34.67 -47.57 -16.72
CA ILE A 42 35.98 -47.08 -16.26
C ILE A 42 35.90 -46.90 -14.74
N THR A 43 36.63 -47.75 -14.03
CA THR A 43 36.95 -47.65 -12.61
C THR A 43 38.06 -46.61 -12.39
N SER A 44 37.80 -45.60 -11.55
CA SER A 44 38.85 -45.01 -10.71
C SER A 44 38.34 -44.87 -9.28
N THR A 45 38.90 -45.71 -8.42
CA THR A 45 38.77 -45.69 -6.97
C THR A 45 39.43 -44.43 -6.41
N PHE A 46 38.63 -43.49 -5.89
CA PHE A 46 39.11 -42.51 -4.92
C PHE A 46 38.64 -42.92 -3.53
N SER A 47 39.62 -43.27 -2.70
CA SER A 47 39.48 -43.58 -1.28
C SER A 47 39.01 -42.36 -0.51
N ALA A 48 38.12 -42.62 0.46
CA ALA A 48 37.64 -41.67 1.44
C ALA A 48 38.79 -40.90 2.13
N ILE A 49 38.82 -39.59 1.89
CA ILE A 49 39.49 -38.61 2.75
C ILE A 49 38.36 -37.82 3.42
N ASP A 50 38.47 -37.67 4.73
CA ASP A 50 37.52 -36.95 5.57
C ASP A 50 37.12 -35.60 4.96
N THR A 51 35.80 -35.36 4.91
CA THR A 51 35.16 -34.16 4.38
C THR A 51 35.52 -32.93 5.23
N VAL A 52 36.67 -32.33 4.93
CA VAL A 52 37.05 -30.98 5.36
C VAL A 52 36.66 -30.01 4.25
N ASP A 53 35.63 -29.19 4.51
CA ASP A 53 35.30 -27.90 3.88
C ASP A 53 35.73 -27.65 2.41
N GLY A 54 35.40 -28.55 1.48
CA GLY A 54 35.55 -28.30 0.04
C GLY A 54 34.82 -27.04 -0.45
N PHE A 55 33.79 -26.60 0.27
CA PHE A 55 33.01 -25.39 0.01
C PHE A 55 33.78 -24.07 0.21
N SER A 56 34.82 -24.08 1.04
CA SER A 56 35.61 -22.89 1.38
C SER A 56 36.55 -22.49 0.23
N LEU A 57 37.14 -23.47 -0.46
CA LEU A 57 38.20 -23.22 -1.43
C LEU A 57 37.67 -22.65 -2.76
N SER A 58 36.56 -23.19 -3.27
CA SER A 58 35.92 -22.72 -4.52
C SER A 58 35.48 -21.26 -4.42
N ASN A 59 34.83 -20.90 -3.30
CA ASN A 59 34.39 -19.53 -3.04
C ASN A 59 35.57 -18.55 -2.91
N LYS A 60 36.68 -18.97 -2.28
CA LYS A 60 37.89 -18.13 -2.18
C LYS A 60 38.50 -17.87 -3.56
N LEU A 61 38.60 -18.88 -4.42
CA LEU A 61 39.10 -18.72 -5.79
C LEU A 61 38.19 -17.80 -6.60
N LEU A 62 36.87 -17.99 -6.51
CA LEU A 62 35.90 -17.12 -7.17
C LEU A 62 36.01 -15.67 -6.67
N LEU A 63 36.19 -15.44 -5.36
CA LEU A 63 36.39 -14.11 -4.77
C LEU A 63 37.73 -13.47 -5.19
N GLN A 64 38.79 -14.26 -5.34
CA GLN A 64 40.08 -13.79 -5.84
C GLN A 64 39.96 -13.40 -7.33
N ASP A 65 39.32 -14.23 -8.14
CA ASP A 65 39.07 -13.95 -9.57
C ASP A 65 38.18 -12.71 -9.79
N LEU A 66 37.26 -12.43 -8.86
CA LEU A 66 36.44 -11.20 -8.86
C LEU A 66 37.27 -9.92 -8.68
N CYS A 67 38.44 -10.01 -8.05
CA CYS A 67 39.26 -8.86 -7.68
C CYS A 67 40.51 -8.66 -8.56
N ILE A 68 41.12 -9.75 -9.02
CA ILE A 68 42.38 -9.73 -9.78
C ILE A 68 42.22 -9.08 -11.17
N ASP A 69 41.04 -9.20 -11.79
CA ASP A 69 40.83 -8.76 -13.17
C ASP A 69 40.69 -7.25 -13.37
N TYR A 70 40.57 -6.47 -12.29
CA TYR A 70 40.52 -5.01 -12.40
C TYR A 70 41.89 -4.36 -12.53
N GLU A 71 42.96 -5.05 -12.12
CA GLU A 71 44.28 -4.41 -12.06
C GLU A 71 45.01 -4.48 -13.40
N HIS A 72 45.29 -5.63 -14.05
CA HIS A 72 46.32 -5.61 -15.13
C HIS A 72 46.19 -6.47 -16.39
N SER A 73 45.10 -7.19 -16.68
CA SER A 73 45.01 -7.93 -17.95
C SER A 73 43.57 -8.29 -18.32
N ILE A 74 42.92 -7.40 -19.07
CA ILE A 74 41.66 -7.72 -19.75
C ILE A 74 42.04 -8.64 -20.92
N ASP A 75 41.94 -9.95 -20.73
CA ASP A 75 42.06 -10.91 -21.84
C ASP A 75 40.88 -10.71 -22.80
N ILE A 76 41.15 -10.00 -23.90
CA ILE A 76 40.16 -9.64 -24.91
C ILE A 76 39.47 -10.90 -25.47
N GLU A 77 40.18 -12.04 -25.55
CA GLU A 77 39.59 -13.29 -26.03
C GLU A 77 38.55 -13.82 -25.04
N VAL A 78 38.87 -13.86 -23.74
CA VAL A 78 37.93 -14.32 -22.70
C VAL A 78 36.67 -13.45 -22.66
N ILE A 79 36.80 -12.15 -22.91
CA ILE A 79 35.64 -11.24 -22.88
C ILE A 79 34.85 -11.24 -24.18
N SER A 80 35.48 -11.52 -25.33
CA SER A 80 34.74 -11.74 -26.56
C SER A 80 33.70 -12.86 -26.39
N LYS A 81 34.05 -13.92 -25.66
CA LYS A 81 33.15 -15.02 -25.30
C LYS A 81 31.97 -14.60 -24.42
N ILE A 82 32.11 -13.56 -23.58
CA ILE A 82 30.99 -13.04 -22.75
C ILE A 82 29.83 -12.53 -23.64
N CYS A 83 30.15 -12.09 -24.87
CA CYS A 83 29.14 -11.63 -25.81
C CYS A 83 28.33 -12.78 -26.42
N ASP A 84 28.84 -14.00 -26.42
CA ASP A 84 28.17 -15.17 -26.98
C ASP A 84 26.94 -15.56 -26.15
N ASP A 85 25.90 -16.04 -26.83
CA ASP A 85 24.64 -16.42 -26.19
C ASP A 85 24.77 -17.69 -25.35
N ASP A 86 25.77 -18.53 -25.64
CA ASP A 86 26.02 -19.80 -24.94
C ASP A 86 26.98 -19.64 -23.74
N PHE A 87 27.48 -18.44 -23.47
CA PHE A 87 28.47 -18.19 -22.41
C PHE A 87 28.06 -18.71 -21.03
N PHE A 88 26.82 -18.45 -20.60
CA PHE A 88 26.32 -18.93 -19.31
C PHE A 88 26.06 -20.44 -19.30
N GLN A 89 25.80 -21.02 -20.46
CA GLN A 89 25.61 -22.46 -20.62
C GLN A 89 26.95 -23.20 -20.44
N GLU A 90 28.05 -22.66 -20.97
CA GLU A 90 29.40 -23.21 -20.75
C GLU A 90 29.78 -23.22 -19.26
N TYR A 91 29.46 -22.14 -18.54
CA TYR A 91 29.67 -22.07 -17.09
C TYR A 91 28.84 -23.11 -16.34
N ALA A 92 27.55 -23.23 -16.65
CA ALA A 92 26.69 -24.23 -16.01
C ALA A 92 27.22 -25.66 -16.23
N VAL A 93 27.62 -25.99 -17.47
CA VAL A 93 28.16 -27.32 -17.83
C VAL A 93 29.42 -27.64 -17.02
N LYS A 94 30.31 -26.65 -16.81
CA LYS A 94 31.49 -26.81 -15.95
C LYS A 94 31.14 -27.11 -14.50
N ASN A 95 29.97 -26.69 -14.04
CA ASN A 95 29.46 -26.95 -12.70
C ASN A 95 28.53 -28.19 -12.64
N GLY A 96 28.48 -28.99 -13.71
CA GLY A 96 27.76 -30.27 -13.73
C GLY A 96 26.26 -30.16 -13.98
N TYR A 97 25.75 -29.02 -14.46
CA TYR A 97 24.34 -28.87 -14.81
C TYR A 97 24.13 -28.08 -16.12
N ILE A 98 22.94 -28.16 -16.70
CA ILE A 98 22.58 -27.47 -17.94
C ILE A 98 21.45 -26.48 -17.65
N LEU A 99 21.56 -25.24 -18.13
CA LEU A 99 20.47 -24.29 -18.04
C LEU A 99 19.38 -24.68 -19.04
N THR A 100 18.11 -24.67 -18.61
CA THR A 100 17.02 -24.86 -19.57
C THR A 100 17.06 -23.77 -20.64
N LYS A 101 16.67 -24.09 -21.88
CA LYS A 101 16.65 -23.12 -23.00
C LYS A 101 15.88 -21.84 -22.65
N HIS A 102 14.77 -21.98 -21.93
CA HIS A 102 13.99 -20.84 -21.45
C HIS A 102 14.80 -19.98 -20.45
N PHE A 103 15.43 -20.62 -19.44
CA PHE A 103 16.21 -19.89 -18.45
C PHE A 103 17.41 -19.16 -19.09
N LEU A 104 18.16 -19.82 -19.97
CA LEU A 104 19.27 -19.20 -20.71
C LEU A 104 18.80 -17.99 -21.53
N SER A 105 17.67 -18.11 -22.24
CA SER A 105 17.08 -17.00 -23.01
C SER A 105 16.72 -15.81 -22.11
N VAL A 106 16.16 -16.04 -20.92
CA VAL A 106 15.86 -14.97 -19.96
C VAL A 106 17.12 -14.27 -19.47
N MET A 107 18.17 -15.03 -19.15
CA MET A 107 19.46 -14.48 -18.71
C MET A 107 20.13 -13.65 -19.81
N ASN A 108 20.10 -14.13 -21.07
CA ASN A 108 20.61 -13.38 -22.21
C ASN A 108 19.81 -12.10 -22.47
N ARG A 109 18.49 -12.10 -22.26
CA ARG A 109 17.69 -10.88 -22.34
C ARG A 109 18.11 -9.85 -21.29
N HIS A 110 18.39 -10.27 -20.05
CA HIS A 110 18.89 -9.36 -19.01
C HIS A 110 20.27 -8.80 -19.37
N LYS A 111 21.15 -9.63 -19.93
CA LYS A 111 22.46 -9.22 -20.48
C LYS A 111 22.29 -8.17 -21.57
N LEU A 112 21.50 -8.45 -22.61
CA LEU A 112 21.27 -7.52 -23.73
C LEU A 112 20.67 -6.19 -23.28
N TYR A 113 19.67 -6.24 -22.40
CA TYR A 113 19.08 -5.04 -21.80
C TYR A 113 20.12 -4.18 -21.07
N PHE A 114 21.04 -4.81 -20.35
CA PHE A 114 22.14 -4.13 -19.71
C PHE A 114 23.11 -3.50 -20.72
N VAL A 115 23.48 -4.24 -21.77
CA VAL A 115 24.37 -3.76 -22.84
C VAL A 115 23.82 -2.51 -23.50
N ASP A 116 22.54 -2.51 -23.87
CA ASP A 116 21.89 -1.36 -24.51
C ASP A 116 21.93 -0.13 -23.61
N LYS A 117 21.72 -0.32 -22.31
CA LYS A 117 21.79 0.78 -21.35
C LYS A 117 23.21 1.28 -21.14
N ILE A 118 24.20 0.39 -21.05
CA ILE A 118 25.61 0.80 -20.97
C ILE A 118 25.96 1.64 -22.20
N ASN A 119 25.61 1.20 -23.41
CA ASN A 119 25.88 1.97 -24.62
C ASN A 119 25.25 3.37 -24.52
N SER A 120 24.00 3.47 -24.07
CA SER A 120 23.33 4.77 -23.85
C SER A 120 24.05 5.66 -22.82
N ILE A 121 24.61 5.09 -21.75
CA ILE A 121 25.38 5.83 -20.74
C ILE A 121 26.74 6.26 -21.32
N LEU A 122 27.42 5.37 -22.05
CA LEU A 122 28.76 5.61 -22.60
C LEU A 122 28.76 6.53 -23.83
N VAL A 123 27.60 6.77 -24.48
CA VAL A 123 27.49 7.79 -25.53
C VAL A 123 28.02 9.16 -25.04
N SER A 124 27.89 9.48 -23.75
CA SER A 124 28.45 10.73 -23.21
C SER A 124 29.98 10.78 -23.21
N LEU A 125 30.69 9.64 -23.22
CA LEU A 125 32.15 9.64 -23.41
C LEU A 125 32.52 10.23 -24.76
N SER A 126 31.81 9.80 -25.81
CA SER A 126 32.09 10.23 -27.18
C SER A 126 31.90 11.74 -27.37
N SER A 127 30.87 12.33 -26.74
CA SER A 127 30.61 13.77 -26.81
C SER A 127 31.65 14.57 -26.02
N SER A 128 32.01 14.12 -24.81
CA SER A 128 33.07 14.75 -24.00
C SER A 128 34.43 14.71 -24.71
N PHE A 129 34.74 13.60 -25.38
CA PHE A 129 35.98 13.45 -26.16
C PHE A 129 36.05 14.40 -27.34
N ARG A 130 34.95 14.52 -28.10
CA ARG A 130 34.89 15.42 -29.25
C ARG A 130 35.07 16.88 -28.84
N PHE A 131 34.56 17.25 -27.67
CA PHE A 131 34.76 18.59 -27.11
C PHE A 131 36.23 18.83 -26.71
N PHE A 132 36.86 17.84 -26.07
CA PHE A 132 38.26 17.92 -25.68
C PHE A 132 39.20 18.06 -26.88
N LEU A 133 38.99 17.25 -27.93
CA LEU A 133 39.78 17.36 -29.17
C LEU A 133 39.67 18.75 -29.84
N LYS A 134 38.46 19.32 -29.89
CA LYS A 134 38.27 20.68 -30.42
C LYS A 134 39.04 21.74 -29.64
N ASN A 135 39.22 21.54 -28.33
CA ASN A 135 39.99 22.47 -27.51
C ASN A 135 41.50 22.30 -27.71
N LEU A 136 41.95 21.07 -27.97
CA LEU A 136 43.33 20.74 -28.30
C LEU A 136 43.79 21.32 -29.63
N GLU A 137 42.94 21.25 -30.67
CA GLU A 137 43.19 21.85 -31.99
C GLU A 137 43.51 23.37 -31.91
N ASN A 138 43.01 24.06 -30.88
CA ASN A 138 43.23 25.49 -30.68
C ASN A 138 44.48 25.83 -29.84
N SER A 139 45.22 24.84 -29.36
CA SER A 139 46.38 25.05 -28.48
C SER A 139 47.71 24.82 -29.22
N ASN A 140 48.55 25.87 -29.34
CA ASN A 140 49.87 25.82 -30.02
C ASN A 140 50.97 25.04 -29.25
N LYS A 141 50.61 24.18 -28.28
CA LYS A 141 51.60 23.40 -27.51
C LYS A 141 52.17 22.27 -28.37
N THR A 142 53.43 21.91 -28.13
CA THR A 142 54.13 20.81 -28.81
C THR A 142 53.32 19.53 -28.71
N ILE A 143 52.77 19.10 -29.85
CA ILE A 143 51.64 18.17 -29.97
C ILE A 143 51.96 16.76 -29.43
N ASN A 144 53.23 16.37 -29.34
CA ASN A 144 53.57 14.95 -29.21
C ASN A 144 53.57 14.38 -27.79
N GLU A 145 54.10 15.08 -26.78
CA GLU A 145 54.21 14.53 -25.41
C GLU A 145 53.10 14.99 -24.45
N ILE A 146 52.58 16.21 -24.65
CA ILE A 146 51.52 16.77 -23.79
C ILE A 146 50.16 16.15 -24.15
N CYS A 147 49.90 15.86 -25.43
CA CYS A 147 48.56 15.43 -25.86
C CYS A 147 48.22 14.00 -25.42
N CYS A 148 49.11 13.02 -25.55
CA CYS A 148 48.74 11.61 -25.31
C CYS A 148 48.43 11.34 -23.83
N ASN A 149 49.21 11.92 -22.91
CA ASN A 149 49.00 11.76 -21.48
C ASN A 149 47.74 12.51 -21.03
N GLU A 150 47.53 13.75 -21.48
CA GLU A 150 46.32 14.52 -21.16
C GLU A 150 45.06 13.84 -21.71
N VAL A 151 45.11 13.27 -22.92
CA VAL A 151 44.00 12.50 -23.52
C VAL A 151 43.70 11.25 -22.70
N CYS A 152 44.71 10.45 -22.31
CA CYS A 152 44.52 9.26 -21.49
C CYS A 152 43.96 9.59 -20.09
N CYS A 153 44.48 10.65 -19.46
CA CYS A 153 43.99 11.16 -18.19
C CYS A 153 42.55 11.65 -18.30
N PHE A 154 42.22 12.40 -19.35
CA PHE A 154 40.87 12.89 -19.60
C PHE A 154 39.89 11.73 -19.88
N PHE A 155 40.29 10.74 -20.68
CA PHE A 155 39.52 9.51 -20.89
C PHE A 155 39.24 8.80 -19.58
N SER A 156 40.29 8.50 -18.83
CA SER A 156 40.20 7.74 -17.58
C SER A 156 39.32 8.46 -16.57
N LYS A 157 39.49 9.79 -16.39
CA LYS A 157 38.62 10.60 -15.53
C LYS A 157 37.15 10.49 -15.93
N ASN A 158 36.83 10.64 -17.22
CA ASN A 158 35.43 10.55 -17.66
C ASN A 158 34.87 9.13 -17.56
N ALA A 159 35.66 8.10 -17.90
CA ALA A 159 35.28 6.70 -17.71
C ALA A 159 34.97 6.42 -16.23
N TYR A 160 35.82 6.90 -15.32
CA TYR A 160 35.66 6.73 -13.88
C TYR A 160 34.39 7.39 -13.32
N LYS A 161 33.91 8.48 -13.95
CA LYS A 161 32.62 9.10 -13.61
C LYS A 161 31.40 8.31 -14.09
N LEU A 162 31.55 7.51 -15.13
CA LEU A 162 30.46 6.77 -15.75
C LEU A 162 30.34 5.33 -15.24
N VAL A 163 31.45 4.69 -14.88
CA VAL A 163 31.44 3.32 -14.32
C VAL A 163 30.48 3.19 -13.13
N PRO A 164 30.47 4.08 -12.11
CA PRO A 164 29.48 4.02 -11.04
C PRO A 164 28.04 4.12 -11.54
N LYS A 165 27.76 4.91 -12.59
CA LYS A 165 26.42 5.01 -13.18
C LYS A 165 25.98 3.69 -13.82
N CYS A 166 26.90 2.99 -14.49
CA CYS A 166 26.65 1.66 -15.03
C CYS A 166 26.43 0.62 -13.91
N ILE A 167 27.26 0.63 -12.86
CA ILE A 167 27.11 -0.27 -11.70
C ILE A 167 25.78 -0.02 -10.97
N ASN A 168 25.41 1.26 -10.77
CA ASN A 168 24.14 1.60 -10.14
C ASN A 168 22.94 1.07 -10.94
N PHE A 169 23.01 1.14 -12.27
CA PHE A 169 21.98 0.56 -13.13
C PHE A 169 21.99 -0.98 -13.07
N LEU A 170 23.17 -1.62 -13.08
CA LEU A 170 23.32 -3.07 -12.89
C LEU A 170 22.64 -3.51 -11.57
N GLN A 171 22.95 -2.86 -10.46
CA GLN A 171 22.44 -3.18 -9.12
C GLN A 171 20.95 -2.91 -8.95
N SER A 172 20.42 -1.82 -9.54
CA SER A 172 19.03 -1.42 -9.30
C SER A 172 18.02 -2.04 -10.27
N ASN A 173 18.43 -2.36 -11.51
CA ASN A 173 17.52 -2.84 -12.55
C ASN A 173 17.78 -4.30 -12.94
N VAL A 174 19.04 -4.70 -13.10
CA VAL A 174 19.40 -6.00 -13.69
C VAL A 174 19.54 -7.07 -12.61
N VAL A 175 20.22 -6.77 -11.52
CA VAL A 175 20.43 -7.69 -10.38
C VAL A 175 19.09 -8.21 -9.81
N PRO A 176 18.07 -7.38 -9.52
CA PRO A 176 16.80 -7.88 -8.98
C PRO A 176 16.06 -8.78 -9.96
N ALA A 177 16.03 -8.42 -11.26
CA ALA A 177 15.40 -9.22 -12.30
C ALA A 177 16.10 -10.58 -12.48
N THR A 178 17.42 -10.58 -12.37
CA THR A 178 18.27 -11.78 -12.45
C THR A 178 18.02 -12.69 -11.26
N ILE A 179 18.03 -12.17 -10.03
CA ILE A 179 17.74 -12.95 -8.82
C ILE A 179 16.36 -13.60 -8.89
N SER A 180 15.34 -12.85 -9.34
CA SER A 180 13.99 -13.40 -9.55
C SER A 180 14.00 -14.55 -10.55
N SER A 181 14.74 -14.39 -11.65
CA SER A 181 14.83 -15.42 -12.70
C SER A 181 15.54 -16.68 -12.18
N ILE A 182 16.63 -16.51 -11.41
CA ILE A 182 17.37 -17.63 -10.81
C ILE A 182 16.48 -18.38 -9.79
N PHE A 183 15.73 -17.69 -8.93
CA PHE A 183 14.85 -18.35 -7.96
C PHE A 183 13.71 -19.15 -8.57
N GLU A 184 13.22 -18.74 -9.74
CA GLU A 184 12.09 -19.39 -10.42
C GLU A 184 12.53 -20.50 -11.39
N SER A 185 13.83 -20.62 -11.66
CA SER A 185 14.35 -21.47 -12.71
C SER A 185 14.72 -22.87 -12.21
N LYS A 186 14.59 -23.83 -13.13
CA LYS A 186 15.10 -25.19 -13.00
C LYS A 186 16.32 -25.37 -13.89
N VAL A 187 17.16 -26.32 -13.50
CA VAL A 187 18.31 -26.79 -14.27
C VAL A 187 18.12 -28.26 -14.63
N VAL A 188 18.77 -28.68 -15.70
CA VAL A 188 18.79 -30.08 -16.14
C VAL A 188 20.09 -30.71 -15.62
N ASP A 189 19.95 -31.78 -14.87
CA ASP A 189 21.07 -32.58 -14.34
C ASP A 189 20.90 -34.02 -14.83
N GLY A 190 21.77 -34.42 -15.77
CA GLY A 190 21.53 -35.59 -16.61
C GLY A 190 20.28 -35.43 -17.47
N ASP A 191 19.30 -36.31 -17.28
CA ASP A 191 18.00 -36.29 -17.99
C ASP A 191 16.85 -35.70 -17.13
N CYS A 192 17.14 -35.16 -15.94
CA CYS A 192 16.14 -34.75 -14.97
C CYS A 192 16.16 -33.23 -14.73
N ASP A 193 14.97 -32.61 -14.77
CA ASP A 193 14.77 -31.25 -14.26
C ASP A 193 14.83 -31.24 -12.72
N ARG A 194 15.71 -30.42 -12.15
CA ARG A 194 15.75 -30.15 -10.70
C ARG A 194 15.84 -28.67 -10.37
N GLU A 195 15.53 -28.34 -9.12
CA GLU A 195 15.81 -27.02 -8.58
C GLU A 195 17.31 -26.88 -8.31
N MET A 196 17.85 -25.68 -8.56
CA MET A 196 19.21 -25.37 -8.13
C MET A 196 19.27 -25.36 -6.60
N THR A 197 20.38 -25.87 -6.06
CA THR A 197 20.75 -25.62 -4.68
C THR A 197 21.07 -24.14 -4.49
N TYR A 198 20.96 -23.63 -3.27
CA TYR A 198 21.26 -22.23 -3.02
C TYR A 198 22.69 -21.85 -3.42
N SER A 199 23.65 -22.74 -3.21
CA SER A 199 25.03 -22.46 -3.57
C SER A 199 25.23 -22.36 -5.09
N GLU A 200 24.59 -23.23 -5.88
CA GLU A 200 24.60 -23.11 -7.34
C GLU A 200 23.97 -21.78 -7.81
N MET A 201 22.88 -21.35 -7.15
CA MET A 201 22.25 -20.05 -7.43
C MET A 201 23.19 -18.88 -7.11
N GLU A 202 23.89 -18.96 -5.99
CA GLU A 202 24.84 -17.94 -5.52
C GLU A 202 26.04 -17.84 -6.48
N GLU A 203 26.65 -18.96 -6.84
CA GLU A 203 27.79 -19.04 -7.75
C GLU A 203 27.42 -18.54 -9.16
N LEU A 204 26.30 -19.00 -9.72
CA LEU A 204 25.78 -18.52 -11.01
C LEU A 204 25.50 -17.01 -10.98
N PHE A 205 24.93 -16.51 -9.88
CA PHE A 205 24.66 -15.08 -9.70
C PHE A 205 25.94 -14.24 -9.66
N LEU A 206 26.93 -14.65 -8.86
CA LEU A 206 28.21 -13.97 -8.75
C LEU A 206 28.95 -13.97 -10.10
N TYR A 207 28.93 -15.10 -10.81
CA TYR A 207 29.50 -15.23 -12.15
C TYR A 207 28.80 -14.33 -13.17
N PHE A 208 27.46 -14.28 -13.14
CA PHE A 208 26.68 -13.43 -14.04
C PHE A 208 26.99 -11.95 -13.83
N VAL A 209 26.90 -11.46 -12.59
CA VAL A 209 27.09 -10.03 -12.30
C VAL A 209 28.52 -9.59 -12.60
N SER A 210 29.52 -10.41 -12.25
CA SER A 210 30.91 -10.08 -12.54
C SER A 210 31.23 -10.08 -14.04
N SER A 211 30.63 -10.98 -14.81
CA SER A 211 30.73 -10.96 -16.27
C SER A 211 30.13 -9.67 -16.85
N LEU A 212 29.03 -9.18 -16.29
CA LEU A 212 28.46 -7.89 -16.67
C LEU A 212 29.34 -6.71 -16.25
N GLU A 213 30.02 -6.75 -15.10
CA GLU A 213 30.99 -5.71 -14.74
C GLU A 213 32.18 -5.67 -15.70
N LYS A 214 32.74 -6.84 -16.06
CA LYS A 214 33.80 -6.95 -17.08
C LYS A 214 33.34 -6.40 -18.43
N LEU A 215 32.08 -6.60 -18.77
CA LEU A 215 31.48 -6.05 -19.99
C LEU A 215 31.42 -4.52 -19.99
N ILE A 216 31.25 -3.85 -18.84
CA ILE A 216 31.36 -2.38 -18.73
C ILE A 216 32.76 -1.95 -19.18
N MET A 217 33.80 -2.58 -18.61
CA MET A 217 35.18 -2.25 -18.93
C MET A 217 35.52 -2.53 -20.40
N LEU A 218 35.05 -3.64 -20.96
CA LEU A 218 35.24 -3.93 -22.38
C LEU A 218 34.54 -2.91 -23.27
N LYS A 219 33.32 -2.48 -22.95
CA LYS A 219 32.66 -1.43 -23.74
C LYS A 219 33.43 -0.11 -23.69
N ILE A 220 33.94 0.27 -22.52
CA ILE A 220 34.78 1.46 -22.38
C ILE A 220 36.07 1.33 -23.20
N MET A 221 36.78 0.20 -23.10
CA MET A 221 38.00 -0.06 -23.89
C MET A 221 37.72 -0.10 -25.40
N LYS A 222 36.56 -0.62 -25.82
CA LYS A 222 36.14 -0.56 -27.21
C LYS A 222 35.95 0.89 -27.68
N TYR A 223 35.31 1.74 -26.88
CA TYR A 223 35.21 3.18 -27.20
C TYR A 223 36.59 3.84 -27.33
N TRP A 224 37.56 3.46 -26.49
CA TRP A 224 38.94 3.93 -26.60
C TRP A 224 39.60 3.46 -27.91
N HIS A 225 39.51 2.17 -28.23
CA HIS A 225 40.05 1.64 -29.48
C HIS A 225 39.40 2.25 -30.72
N ASP A 226 38.06 2.37 -30.75
CA ASP A 226 37.33 3.00 -31.84
C ASP A 226 37.74 4.47 -32.02
N PHE A 227 38.07 5.14 -30.92
CA PHE A 227 38.60 6.50 -30.93
C PHE A 227 40.02 6.56 -31.51
N CYS A 228 40.93 5.70 -31.07
CA CYS A 228 42.30 5.61 -31.60
C CYS A 228 42.27 5.30 -33.10
N ASN A 229 41.48 4.31 -33.53
CA ASN A 229 41.36 3.88 -34.92
C ASN A 229 40.76 4.97 -35.84
N LYS A 230 39.80 5.77 -35.35
CA LYS A 230 39.28 6.91 -36.14
C LYS A 230 40.28 8.07 -36.28
N SER A 231 41.32 8.07 -35.46
CA SER A 231 42.32 9.12 -35.40
C SER A 231 43.59 8.69 -36.13
N ASP A 232 43.47 8.06 -37.31
CA ASP A 232 44.58 7.52 -38.13
C ASP A 232 45.76 8.49 -38.31
N SER A 233 45.53 9.81 -38.25
CA SER A 233 46.60 10.83 -38.31
C SER A 233 47.39 11.01 -37.00
N LEU A 234 46.84 10.65 -35.85
CA LEU A 234 47.47 10.73 -34.52
C LEU A 234 48.12 9.41 -34.08
N LEU A 235 47.73 8.30 -34.70
CA LEU A 235 48.15 6.93 -34.36
C LEU A 235 49.68 6.67 -34.38
N PRO A 236 50.49 7.23 -35.30
CA PRO A 236 51.94 7.04 -35.27
C PRO A 236 52.61 7.56 -33.99
N LEU A 237 51.97 8.50 -33.30
CA LEU A 237 52.46 9.08 -32.03
C LEU A 237 52.05 8.26 -30.80
N ILE A 238 51.06 7.38 -30.94
CA ILE A 238 50.45 6.59 -29.85
C ILE A 238 51.03 5.17 -29.80
N ALA A 239 51.78 4.72 -30.82
CA ALA A 239 52.29 3.35 -30.96
C ALA A 239 53.33 2.88 -29.92
N GLY A 240 53.53 3.62 -28.83
CA GLY A 240 54.27 3.13 -27.66
C GLY A 240 53.44 2.10 -26.87
N PRO A 241 54.05 1.04 -26.32
CA PRO A 241 53.33 -0.01 -25.57
C PRO A 241 52.52 0.51 -24.38
N SER A 242 52.85 1.71 -23.88
CA SER A 242 52.20 2.39 -22.75
C SER A 242 50.78 2.90 -23.01
N TYR A 243 50.33 3.08 -24.26
CA TYR A 243 49.06 3.77 -24.57
C TYR A 243 47.89 2.88 -24.99
N SER A 244 48.14 1.57 -25.12
CA SER A 244 47.10 0.56 -25.38
C SER A 244 46.04 0.53 -24.27
N ASN A 245 46.43 0.87 -23.03
CA ASN A 245 45.55 0.96 -21.88
C ASN A 245 45.58 2.40 -21.30
N PRO A 246 44.52 3.20 -21.52
CA PRO A 246 44.49 4.60 -21.08
C PRO A 246 44.53 4.73 -19.55
N PHE A 247 44.12 3.70 -18.80
CA PHE A 247 44.10 3.71 -17.34
C PHE A 247 45.49 3.53 -16.74
N ILE A 248 46.32 2.65 -17.31
CA ILE A 248 47.73 2.49 -16.90
C ILE A 248 48.49 3.79 -17.16
N CYS A 249 48.28 4.38 -18.34
CA CYS A 249 48.86 5.67 -18.69
C CYS A 249 48.43 6.75 -17.67
N ALA A 250 47.12 6.90 -17.41
CA ALA A 250 46.63 7.90 -16.48
C ALA A 250 47.14 7.72 -15.05
N SER A 251 47.29 6.48 -14.59
CA SER A 251 47.85 6.15 -13.27
C SER A 251 49.32 6.58 -13.15
N ASN A 252 50.12 6.33 -14.18
CA ASN A 252 51.54 6.67 -14.17
C ASN A 252 51.81 8.19 -14.22
N PHE A 253 50.94 8.96 -14.89
CA PHE A 253 51.17 10.39 -15.14
C PHE A 253 50.49 11.33 -14.13
N ASP A 254 49.19 11.16 -13.87
CA ASP A 254 48.43 12.08 -12.99
C ASP A 254 48.33 11.57 -11.54
N GLY A 255 48.92 10.39 -11.24
CA GLY A 255 48.73 9.71 -9.96
C GLY A 255 47.27 9.35 -9.70
N ILE A 256 46.45 9.23 -10.75
CA ILE A 256 45.06 8.80 -10.60
C ILE A 256 45.09 7.36 -10.14
N SER A 257 44.87 7.14 -8.84
CA SER A 257 44.73 5.78 -8.32
C SER A 257 43.70 5.04 -9.16
N VAL A 258 44.08 3.85 -9.65
CA VAL A 258 43.15 2.87 -10.24
C VAL A 258 41.88 2.84 -9.37
N ILE A 259 40.69 2.83 -9.99
CA ILE A 259 39.44 2.79 -9.21
C ILE A 259 39.54 1.63 -8.24
N LYS A 260 39.69 1.97 -6.97
CA LYS A 260 39.60 1.00 -5.90
C LYS A 260 38.13 0.77 -5.65
N PHE A 261 37.54 -0.18 -6.38
CA PHE A 261 36.15 -0.58 -6.13
C PHE A 261 36.02 -0.92 -4.65
N ILE A 262 35.09 -0.23 -3.99
CA ILE A 262 34.87 -0.43 -2.55
C ILE A 262 34.36 -1.86 -2.32
N CYS A 263 33.64 -2.42 -3.30
CA CYS A 263 33.02 -3.73 -3.26
C CYS A 263 32.61 -4.13 -4.69
N PRO A 264 32.61 -5.43 -5.08
CA PRO A 264 32.04 -5.86 -6.34
C PRO A 264 30.53 -5.56 -6.42
N ALA A 265 29.98 -5.31 -7.61
CA ALA A 265 28.59 -4.91 -7.81
C ALA A 265 27.58 -5.96 -7.37
N SER A 266 27.99 -7.22 -7.24
CA SER A 266 27.16 -8.33 -6.76
C SER A 266 26.89 -8.31 -5.25
N PHE A 267 27.54 -7.42 -4.51
CA PHE A 267 27.44 -7.31 -3.05
C PHE A 267 26.85 -5.98 -2.61
N SER A 268 26.24 -6.00 -1.43
CA SER A 268 25.71 -4.82 -0.76
C SER A 268 26.04 -4.84 0.73
N ASN A 269 26.30 -3.67 1.30
CA ASN A 269 26.51 -3.54 2.74
C ASN A 269 25.16 -3.64 3.47
N LYS A 270 24.80 -4.85 3.88
CA LYS A 270 23.55 -5.15 4.59
C LYS A 270 23.87 -5.90 5.87
N PHE A 271 23.16 -5.54 6.93
CA PHE A 271 23.47 -6.04 8.29
C PHE A 271 24.92 -5.72 8.70
N GLY A 272 25.45 -4.62 8.15
CA GLY A 272 26.80 -4.07 8.34
C GLY A 272 27.95 -5.01 8.00
N LYS A 273 27.74 -5.89 7.01
CA LYS A 273 28.77 -6.64 6.28
C LYS A 273 28.40 -6.61 4.79
N TYR A 274 29.39 -6.80 3.90
CA TYR A 274 29.11 -6.91 2.47
C TYR A 274 28.69 -8.34 2.14
N ILE A 275 27.39 -8.51 1.86
CA ILE A 275 26.79 -9.78 1.49
C ILE A 275 26.18 -9.67 0.09
N SER A 276 26.17 -10.76 -0.65
CA SER A 276 25.65 -10.76 -2.01
C SER A 276 24.18 -10.33 -2.05
N PHE A 277 23.75 -9.71 -3.15
CA PHE A 277 22.33 -9.38 -3.32
C PHE A 277 21.43 -10.63 -3.32
N MET A 278 21.94 -11.76 -3.82
CA MET A 278 21.26 -13.06 -3.79
C MET A 278 20.98 -13.51 -2.34
N ALA A 279 22.01 -13.44 -1.47
CA ALA A 279 21.87 -13.74 -0.05
C ALA A 279 20.91 -12.78 0.65
N VAL A 280 21.01 -11.49 0.37
CA VAL A 280 20.09 -10.47 0.92
C VAL A 280 18.65 -10.81 0.56
N SER A 281 18.37 -11.08 -0.71
CA SER A 281 17.01 -11.42 -1.17
C SER A 281 16.49 -12.69 -0.50
N ARG A 282 17.34 -13.71 -0.31
CA ARG A 282 16.93 -14.94 0.38
C ARG A 282 16.64 -14.69 1.88
N ILE A 283 17.46 -13.89 2.56
CA ILE A 283 17.23 -13.46 3.95
C ILE A 283 15.91 -12.70 4.03
N GLU A 284 15.67 -11.73 3.14
CA GLU A 284 14.44 -10.93 3.10
C GLU A 284 13.19 -11.80 2.92
N VAL A 285 13.25 -12.87 2.12
CA VAL A 285 12.14 -13.84 1.99
C VAL A 285 11.89 -14.58 3.31
N ILE A 286 12.94 -15.08 3.97
CA ILE A 286 12.81 -15.75 5.28
C ILE A 286 12.19 -14.79 6.30
N MET A 287 12.74 -13.58 6.39
CA MET A 287 12.27 -12.51 7.27
C MET A 287 10.80 -12.17 7.03
N HIS A 288 10.43 -11.90 5.79
CA HIS A 288 9.09 -11.48 5.42
C HIS A 288 8.07 -12.57 5.75
N ASN A 289 8.37 -13.84 5.43
CA ASN A 289 7.49 -14.96 5.75
C ASN A 289 7.26 -15.11 7.25
N PHE A 290 8.29 -14.93 8.07
CA PHE A 290 8.17 -14.92 9.52
C PHE A 290 7.33 -13.74 10.02
N ILE A 291 7.64 -12.50 9.58
CA ILE A 291 6.97 -11.28 10.04
C ILE A 291 5.48 -11.30 9.72
N VAL A 292 5.08 -11.80 8.55
CA VAL A 292 3.66 -11.91 8.18
C VAL A 292 2.90 -12.83 9.15
N LYS A 293 3.47 -14.00 9.47
CA LYS A 293 2.86 -14.94 10.43
C LYS A 293 2.80 -14.35 11.84
N CYS A 294 3.92 -13.76 12.30
CA CYS A 294 3.99 -13.17 13.63
C CYS A 294 3.01 -11.99 13.78
N ASN A 295 2.90 -11.12 12.76
CA ASN A 295 1.92 -10.02 12.74
C ASN A 295 0.48 -10.54 12.85
N TYR A 296 0.15 -11.62 12.14
CA TYR A 296 -1.19 -12.22 12.23
C TYR A 296 -1.51 -12.69 13.67
N VAL A 297 -0.59 -13.41 14.32
CA VAL A 297 -0.76 -13.87 15.70
C VAL A 297 -0.91 -12.70 16.67
N LEU A 298 -0.08 -11.66 16.52
CA LEU A 298 -0.15 -10.45 17.33
C LEU A 298 -1.50 -9.72 17.18
N LYS A 299 -2.02 -9.61 15.95
CA LYS A 299 -3.34 -9.03 15.68
C LYS A 299 -4.46 -9.80 16.38
N GLU A 300 -4.45 -11.12 16.31
CA GLU A 300 -5.44 -11.96 16.98
C GLU A 300 -5.35 -11.87 18.50
N MET A 301 -4.14 -11.86 19.06
CA MET A 301 -3.93 -11.66 20.48
C MET A 301 -4.48 -10.30 20.94
N VAL A 302 -4.20 -9.22 20.21
CA VAL A 302 -4.73 -7.89 20.52
C VAL A 302 -6.25 -7.84 20.38
N ARG A 303 -6.84 -8.44 19.33
CA ARG A 303 -8.31 -8.52 19.17
C ARG A 303 -8.97 -9.24 20.33
N THR A 304 -8.34 -10.32 20.80
CA THR A 304 -8.81 -11.10 21.95
C THR A 304 -8.75 -10.27 23.24
N LYS A 305 -7.61 -9.61 23.50
CA LYS A 305 -7.47 -8.69 24.65
C LYS A 305 -8.46 -7.52 24.58
N CYS A 306 -8.64 -6.91 23.42
CA CYS A 306 -9.61 -5.84 23.22
C CYS A 306 -11.06 -6.30 23.46
N SER A 307 -11.38 -7.53 23.05
CA SER A 307 -12.70 -8.12 23.30
C SER A 307 -12.97 -8.30 24.79
N TYR A 308 -11.99 -8.79 25.55
CA TYR A 308 -12.09 -8.93 27.00
C TYR A 308 -12.18 -7.56 27.71
N ILE A 309 -11.37 -6.59 27.27
CA ILE A 309 -11.38 -5.23 27.82
C ILE A 309 -12.73 -4.56 27.63
N ARG A 310 -13.40 -4.78 26.49
CA ARG A 310 -14.69 -4.18 26.16
C ARG A 310 -15.77 -4.45 27.23
N ASP A 311 -15.71 -5.62 27.85
CA ASP A 311 -16.72 -6.06 28.81
C ASP A 311 -16.36 -5.61 30.26
N CYS A 312 -15.24 -4.88 30.43
CA CYS A 312 -14.83 -4.32 31.72
C CYS A 312 -15.44 -2.93 32.01
N SER A 313 -15.80 -2.66 33.26
CA SER A 313 -16.29 -1.35 33.72
C SER A 313 -15.30 -0.19 33.49
N LYS A 314 -14.00 -0.49 33.48
CA LYS A 314 -12.89 0.45 33.20
C LYS A 314 -12.26 0.25 31.82
N ALA A 315 -13.04 -0.13 30.80
CA ALA A 315 -12.52 -0.49 29.48
C ALA A 315 -11.58 0.56 28.86
N TYR A 316 -11.91 1.85 28.99
CA TYR A 316 -11.11 2.94 28.40
C TYR A 316 -9.67 2.97 28.92
N TYR A 317 -9.48 2.91 30.24
CA TYR A 317 -8.15 2.87 30.86
C TYR A 317 -7.37 1.62 30.45
N LYS A 318 -8.04 0.47 30.43
CA LYS A 318 -7.42 -0.79 30.00
C LYS A 318 -7.01 -0.80 28.53
N PHE A 319 -7.73 -0.10 27.63
CA PHE A 319 -7.29 0.06 26.25
C PHE A 319 -6.01 0.89 26.13
N ASN A 320 -5.89 1.97 26.93
CA ASN A 320 -4.66 2.76 26.96
C ASN A 320 -3.51 1.95 27.57
N GLU A 321 -3.75 1.23 28.65
CA GLU A 321 -2.78 0.31 29.24
C GLU A 321 -2.29 -0.74 28.23
N LEU A 322 -3.20 -1.35 27.46
CA LEU A 322 -2.86 -2.27 26.39
C LEU A 322 -1.96 -1.60 25.34
N ARG A 323 -2.23 -0.33 25.00
CA ARG A 323 -1.39 0.44 24.06
C ARG A 323 0.03 0.66 24.59
N TYR A 324 0.20 0.96 25.88
CA TYR A 324 1.53 1.12 26.49
C TYR A 324 2.28 -0.21 26.60
N LYS A 325 1.60 -1.28 27.03
CA LYS A 325 2.18 -2.62 27.18
C LYS A 325 2.40 -3.34 25.85
N PHE A 326 1.87 -2.80 24.75
CA PHE A 326 1.93 -3.44 23.44
C PHE A 326 3.37 -3.70 22.96
N LYS A 327 4.31 -2.76 23.16
CA LYS A 327 5.71 -2.95 22.75
C LYS A 327 6.37 -4.15 23.44
N VAL A 328 6.08 -4.34 24.72
CA VAL A 328 6.57 -5.49 25.51
C VAL A 328 5.97 -6.78 24.97
N LEU A 329 4.66 -6.78 24.70
CA LEU A 329 3.94 -7.92 24.14
C LEU A 329 4.42 -8.32 22.73
N VAL A 330 4.82 -7.36 21.89
CA VAL A 330 5.46 -7.66 20.59
C VAL A 330 6.81 -8.32 20.80
N LYS A 331 7.62 -7.83 21.75
CA LYS A 331 8.94 -8.39 22.05
C LYS A 331 8.83 -9.84 22.53
N GLU A 332 7.96 -10.10 23.51
CA GLU A 332 7.71 -11.42 24.07
C GLU A 332 7.23 -12.42 23.00
N GLU A 333 6.23 -12.02 22.20
CA GLU A 333 5.68 -12.90 21.16
C GLU A 333 6.66 -13.13 20.01
N PHE A 334 7.47 -12.12 19.66
CA PHE A 334 8.53 -12.26 18.66
C PHE A 334 9.56 -13.30 19.11
N ASP A 335 10.10 -13.15 20.33
CA ASP A 335 11.14 -14.05 20.86
C ASP A 335 10.62 -15.49 20.95
N LYS A 336 9.39 -15.65 21.44
CA LYS A 336 8.68 -16.94 21.44
C LYS A 336 8.58 -17.54 20.04
N LYS A 337 8.16 -16.74 19.04
CA LYS A 337 7.98 -17.21 17.66
C LYS A 337 9.30 -17.55 16.95
N ILE A 338 10.38 -16.84 17.26
CA ILE A 338 11.72 -17.17 16.73
C ILE A 338 12.11 -18.60 17.11
N ILE A 339 11.87 -18.98 18.38
CA ILE A 339 12.14 -20.33 18.90
C ILE A 339 11.17 -21.34 18.29
N GLU A 340 9.86 -21.08 18.35
CA GLU A 340 8.82 -22.01 17.86
C GLU A 340 8.95 -22.32 16.35
N GLU A 341 9.30 -21.33 15.52
CA GLU A 341 9.47 -21.54 14.07
C GLU A 341 10.88 -22.00 13.68
N GLY A 342 11.80 -22.15 14.64
CA GLY A 342 13.20 -22.53 14.41
C GLY A 342 13.92 -21.55 13.47
N ILE A 343 13.62 -20.26 13.57
CA ILE A 343 14.19 -19.22 12.68
C ILE A 343 15.68 -19.08 12.90
N GLU A 344 16.13 -19.18 14.15
CA GLU A 344 17.54 -19.15 14.50
C GLU A 344 18.33 -20.25 13.78
N TYR A 345 17.84 -21.50 13.86
CA TYR A 345 18.46 -22.62 13.14
C TYR A 345 18.47 -22.40 11.63
N LYS A 346 17.35 -21.96 11.04
CA LYS A 346 17.23 -21.71 9.60
C LYS A 346 18.19 -20.65 9.11
N LEU A 347 18.27 -19.51 9.80
CA LEU A 347 19.16 -18.41 9.44
C LEU A 347 20.63 -18.80 9.66
N SER A 348 20.96 -19.43 10.79
CA SER A 348 22.32 -19.89 11.07
C SER A 348 22.78 -20.93 10.05
N ASN A 349 21.93 -21.90 9.69
CA ASN A 349 22.24 -22.88 8.65
C ASN A 349 22.39 -22.24 7.28
N PHE A 350 21.56 -21.25 6.95
CA PHE A 350 21.67 -20.51 5.70
C PHE A 350 22.97 -19.69 5.64
N LEU A 351 23.29 -18.93 6.69
CA LEU A 351 24.49 -18.10 6.78
C LEU A 351 25.79 -18.90 6.70
N LYS A 352 25.76 -20.22 6.95
CA LYS A 352 26.93 -21.09 6.73
C LYS A 352 27.37 -21.12 5.27
N ASN A 353 26.41 -21.00 4.35
CA ASN A 353 26.61 -21.11 2.90
C ASN A 353 26.65 -19.74 2.19
N VAL A 354 26.53 -18.63 2.93
CA VAL A 354 26.54 -17.29 2.35
C VAL A 354 27.97 -16.83 2.10
N VAL A 355 28.20 -16.32 0.90
CA VAL A 355 29.44 -15.64 0.52
C VAL A 355 29.43 -14.23 1.11
N ILE A 356 30.45 -13.94 1.92
CA ILE A 356 30.61 -12.65 2.60
C ILE A 356 31.90 -12.04 2.07
N TRP A 357 31.79 -10.86 1.50
CA TRP A 357 32.94 -10.08 1.05
C TRP A 357 33.56 -9.35 2.25
N ASP A 358 34.80 -9.68 2.60
CA ASP A 358 35.59 -8.94 3.59
C ASP A 358 36.92 -8.52 2.96
N LYS A 359 37.32 -7.27 3.20
CA LYS A 359 38.57 -6.71 2.63
C LYS A 359 39.82 -7.20 3.36
N GLN A 360 39.65 -7.72 4.57
CA GLN A 360 40.75 -8.20 5.41
C GLN A 360 40.71 -9.73 5.35
N GLU A 361 41.56 -10.32 4.50
CA GLU A 361 41.60 -11.77 4.25
C GLU A 361 41.87 -12.62 5.51
N ASP A 362 42.38 -12.00 6.59
CA ASP A 362 42.80 -12.68 7.81
C ASP A 362 41.81 -12.63 8.99
N ILE A 363 40.71 -11.87 8.90
CA ILE A 363 39.77 -11.75 10.04
C ILE A 363 38.64 -12.77 9.92
N GLU A 364 38.56 -13.67 10.89
CA GLU A 364 37.46 -14.63 11.01
C GLU A 364 36.11 -13.90 10.99
N ILE A 365 35.30 -14.19 9.97
CA ILE A 365 34.02 -13.51 9.76
C ILE A 365 33.06 -13.93 10.87
N ASN A 366 32.79 -13.01 11.79
CA ASN A 366 31.85 -13.22 12.88
C ASN A 366 30.39 -13.26 12.37
N ARG A 367 29.98 -14.43 11.88
CA ARG A 367 28.62 -14.71 11.37
C ARG A 367 27.54 -14.52 12.43
N LEU A 368 27.88 -14.67 13.71
CA LEU A 368 26.97 -14.42 14.84
C LEU A 368 26.54 -12.94 14.90
N LEU A 369 27.43 -11.99 14.59
CA LEU A 369 27.09 -10.57 14.53
C LEU A 369 26.11 -10.26 13.38
N ILE A 370 26.29 -10.89 12.21
CA ILE A 370 25.36 -10.76 11.08
C ILE A 370 23.98 -11.29 11.47
N PHE A 371 23.94 -12.49 12.06
CA PHE A 371 22.73 -13.09 12.58
C PHE A 371 21.99 -12.16 13.55
N ASN A 372 22.68 -11.63 14.56
CA ASN A 372 22.08 -10.72 15.55
C ASN A 372 21.49 -9.47 14.90
N ARG A 373 22.18 -8.90 13.90
CA ARG A 373 21.68 -7.73 13.14
C ARG A 373 20.48 -8.08 12.26
N ILE A 374 20.40 -9.29 11.71
CA ILE A 374 19.20 -9.76 10.99
C ILE A 374 18.02 -9.86 11.95
N ILE A 375 18.20 -10.47 13.13
CA ILE A 375 17.14 -10.62 14.14
C ILE A 375 16.67 -9.24 14.64
N GLU A 376 17.58 -8.32 14.90
CA GLU A 376 17.26 -6.94 15.26
C GLU A 376 16.46 -6.25 14.15
N HIS A 377 16.89 -6.38 12.89
CA HIS A 377 16.17 -5.83 11.75
C HIS A 377 14.76 -6.42 11.62
N MET A 378 14.60 -7.74 11.79
CA MET A 378 13.30 -8.42 11.81
C MET A 378 12.38 -7.87 12.90
N ARG A 379 12.90 -7.70 14.12
CA ARG A 379 12.13 -7.17 15.25
C ARG A 379 11.67 -5.73 14.97
N ASN A 380 12.55 -4.89 14.44
CA ASN A 380 12.23 -3.50 14.11
C ASN A 380 11.17 -3.42 12.99
N LEU A 381 11.30 -4.26 11.96
CA LEU A 381 10.34 -4.34 10.85
C LEU A 381 8.97 -4.87 11.30
N LEU A 382 8.94 -5.85 12.21
CA LEU A 382 7.70 -6.30 12.83
C LEU A 382 7.08 -5.18 13.68
N MET A 383 7.86 -4.51 14.53
CA MET A 383 7.37 -3.45 15.41
C MET A 383 6.70 -2.33 14.61
N SER A 384 7.32 -1.85 13.52
CA SER A 384 6.76 -0.80 12.67
C SER A 384 5.46 -1.25 11.99
N THR A 385 5.43 -2.48 11.47
CA THR A 385 4.27 -3.06 10.80
C THR A 385 3.08 -3.25 11.75
N VAL A 386 3.32 -3.88 12.90
CA VAL A 386 2.24 -4.27 13.83
C VAL A 386 1.72 -3.06 14.61
N THR A 387 2.56 -2.05 14.93
CA THR A 387 2.13 -0.86 15.67
C THR A 387 0.96 -0.15 14.99
N ARG A 388 1.04 0.04 13.67
CA ARG A 388 -0.05 0.64 12.89
C ARG A 388 -1.32 -0.20 12.96
N ASP A 389 -1.19 -1.49 12.73
CA ASP A 389 -2.31 -2.41 12.66
C ASP A 389 -3.01 -2.57 14.02
N VAL A 390 -2.24 -2.71 15.10
CA VAL A 390 -2.75 -2.81 16.47
C VAL A 390 -3.40 -1.52 16.92
N TYR A 391 -2.82 -0.36 16.60
CA TYR A 391 -3.46 0.91 16.92
C TYR A 391 -4.82 1.03 16.23
N SER A 392 -4.94 0.59 14.98
CA SER A 392 -6.21 0.56 14.26
C SER A 392 -7.25 -0.37 14.92
N ILE A 393 -6.82 -1.54 15.41
CA ILE A 393 -7.69 -2.50 16.12
C ILE A 393 -8.16 -1.89 17.44
N ILE A 394 -7.24 -1.41 18.29
CA ILE A 394 -7.57 -0.80 19.58
C ILE A 394 -8.53 0.37 19.38
N LYS A 395 -8.23 1.27 18.43
CA LYS A 395 -9.08 2.42 18.11
C LYS A 395 -10.48 1.99 17.66
N CYS A 396 -10.59 0.97 16.82
CA CYS A 396 -11.89 0.43 16.38
C CYS A 396 -12.73 -0.08 17.59
N PHE A 397 -12.10 -0.77 18.54
CA PHE A 397 -12.78 -1.22 19.76
C PHE A 397 -13.13 -0.06 20.69
N GLN A 398 -12.24 0.93 20.85
CA GLN A 398 -12.50 2.14 21.63
C GLN A 398 -13.68 2.94 21.05
N GLU A 399 -13.73 3.13 19.73
CA GLU A 399 -14.83 3.82 19.04
C GLU A 399 -16.16 3.09 19.23
N LYS A 400 -16.16 1.76 19.08
CA LYS A 400 -17.35 0.93 19.35
C LYS A 400 -17.79 1.05 20.81
N PHE A 401 -16.86 0.93 21.76
CA PHE A 401 -17.14 1.08 23.19
C PHE A 401 -17.70 2.46 23.52
N LEU A 402 -17.10 3.51 22.95
CA LEU A 402 -17.58 4.88 23.10
C LEU A 402 -18.97 5.03 22.51
N LEU A 403 -19.27 4.47 21.34
CA LEU A 403 -20.63 4.49 20.78
C LEU A 403 -21.64 3.87 21.76
N PHE A 404 -21.33 2.71 22.36
CA PHE A 404 -22.19 2.09 23.38
C PHE A 404 -22.36 2.95 24.64
N LYS A 405 -21.28 3.52 25.18
CA LYS A 405 -21.35 4.40 26.37
C LYS A 405 -22.06 5.73 26.07
N ASN A 406 -21.94 6.22 24.86
CA ASN A 406 -22.50 7.50 24.46
C ASN A 406 -23.99 7.46 24.21
N LEU A 407 -24.52 6.28 23.86
CA LEU A 407 -25.95 6.00 23.90
C LEU A 407 -26.50 6.04 25.33
N SER A 408 -25.66 5.88 26.37
CA SER A 408 -26.12 5.86 27.77
C SER A 408 -26.10 7.19 28.53
N VAL A 409 -25.38 8.21 28.06
CA VAL A 409 -25.12 9.43 28.85
C VAL A 409 -25.98 10.64 28.44
N THR A 410 -26.75 10.58 27.36
CA THR A 410 -27.48 11.78 26.88
C THR A 410 -28.68 12.26 27.72
N HIS A 411 -28.99 11.72 28.90
CA HIS A 411 -30.02 12.30 29.80
C HIS A 411 -29.62 12.17 31.29
N GLY A 412 -29.31 13.30 31.93
CA GLY A 412 -29.32 13.53 33.38
C GLY A 412 -29.95 14.91 33.61
N GLU A 413 -30.56 15.26 34.74
CA GLU A 413 -30.63 14.68 36.08
C GLU A 413 -31.99 15.09 36.66
N ASN A 414 -32.94 14.15 36.76
CA ASN A 414 -34.07 14.13 37.71
C ASN A 414 -34.90 12.84 37.53
N LEU A 415 -34.26 11.78 37.04
CA LEU A 415 -34.96 10.66 36.43
C LEU A 415 -34.22 9.35 36.65
N THR A 416 -33.89 9.06 37.91
CA THR A 416 -33.36 7.76 38.34
C THR A 416 -34.40 6.64 38.22
N VAL A 417 -35.70 6.98 38.11
CA VAL A 417 -36.80 6.00 37.98
C VAL A 417 -37.23 5.75 36.51
N VAL A 418 -37.19 6.75 35.61
CA VAL A 418 -37.61 6.57 34.19
C VAL A 418 -36.44 6.23 33.25
N LYS A 419 -35.19 6.22 33.73
CA LYS A 419 -34.00 5.85 32.93
C LYS A 419 -34.03 4.42 32.36
N ARG A 420 -34.86 3.51 32.89
CA ARG A 420 -35.05 2.15 32.34
C ARG A 420 -35.96 2.10 31.11
N SER A 421 -36.77 3.13 30.86
CA SER A 421 -37.87 3.08 29.88
C SER A 421 -37.43 3.37 28.44
N LEU A 422 -36.69 4.47 28.21
CA LEU A 422 -36.44 4.95 26.83
C LEU A 422 -35.26 4.30 26.12
N MET A 423 -34.35 3.63 26.84
CA MET A 423 -33.36 2.75 26.21
C MET A 423 -33.97 1.43 25.72
N GLY A 424 -35.12 1.06 26.30
CA GLY A 424 -35.84 -0.16 25.95
C GLY A 424 -36.28 -0.15 24.49
N SER A 425 -36.91 0.91 23.99
CA SER A 425 -37.56 0.86 22.67
C SER A 425 -36.60 0.59 21.52
N ARG A 426 -35.58 1.43 21.26
CA ARG A 426 -34.68 1.21 20.09
C ARG A 426 -33.85 -0.07 20.19
N PHE A 427 -33.51 -0.50 21.40
CA PHE A 427 -32.77 -1.73 21.59
C PHE A 427 -33.68 -2.94 21.35
N LEU A 428 -34.90 -2.91 21.89
CA LEU A 428 -35.93 -3.91 21.64
C LEU A 428 -36.38 -3.91 20.17
N ASP A 429 -36.40 -2.77 19.47
CA ASP A 429 -36.69 -2.68 18.03
C ASP A 429 -35.60 -3.38 17.21
N ALA A 430 -34.33 -3.25 17.60
CA ALA A 430 -33.22 -3.96 16.95
C ALA A 430 -33.24 -5.47 17.22
N ILE A 431 -33.67 -5.86 18.42
CA ILE A 431 -33.92 -7.26 18.80
C ILE A 431 -35.11 -7.81 18.01
N GLU A 432 -36.22 -7.09 17.96
CA GLU A 432 -37.43 -7.43 17.24
C GLU A 432 -37.18 -7.52 15.73
N TYR A 433 -36.43 -6.59 15.15
CA TYR A 433 -36.01 -6.68 13.75
C TYR A 433 -35.21 -7.97 13.47
N ARG A 434 -34.34 -8.37 14.40
CA ARG A 434 -33.50 -9.57 14.25
C ARG A 434 -34.28 -10.87 14.46
N TRP A 435 -35.14 -10.91 15.46
CA TRP A 435 -35.76 -12.12 15.98
C TRP A 435 -37.26 -12.24 15.68
N GLY A 436 -37.89 -11.17 15.20
CA GLY A 436 -39.34 -11.05 15.06
C GLY A 436 -40.07 -10.81 16.37
N LEU A 437 -39.37 -10.82 17.50
CA LEU A 437 -39.94 -10.72 18.84
C LEU A 437 -39.01 -9.88 19.72
N ARG A 438 -39.61 -9.15 20.66
CA ARG A 438 -38.91 -8.27 21.62
C ARG A 438 -38.34 -9.09 22.78
N LEU A 439 -37.34 -9.93 22.49
CA LEU A 439 -36.64 -10.68 23.53
C LEU A 439 -36.03 -9.77 24.59
N HIS A 440 -36.00 -10.24 25.83
CA HIS A 440 -35.32 -9.55 26.91
C HIS A 440 -33.82 -9.41 26.57
N PRO A 441 -33.17 -8.26 26.85
CA PRO A 441 -31.77 -8.01 26.48
C PRO A 441 -30.76 -9.06 26.91
N GLU A 442 -30.92 -9.62 28.11
CA GLU A 442 -30.03 -10.67 28.62
C GLU A 442 -30.19 -11.98 27.84
N ASP A 443 -31.40 -12.27 27.37
CA ASP A 443 -31.69 -13.47 26.59
C ASP A 443 -31.13 -13.31 25.16
N ASP A 444 -31.24 -12.11 24.53
CA ASP A 444 -30.54 -11.79 23.25
C ASP A 444 -29.02 -11.95 23.39
N LYS A 445 -28.42 -11.46 24.49
CA LYS A 445 -26.98 -11.63 24.74
C LYS A 445 -26.59 -13.10 24.86
N LEU A 446 -27.38 -13.90 25.58
CA LEU A 446 -27.12 -15.34 25.74
C LEU A 446 -27.21 -16.08 24.40
N ILE A 447 -28.22 -15.78 23.59
CA ILE A 447 -28.37 -16.32 22.23
C ILE A 447 -27.18 -15.90 21.35
N LEU A 448 -26.76 -14.63 21.41
CA LEU A 448 -25.58 -14.14 20.67
C LEU A 448 -24.29 -14.81 21.13
N PHE A 449 -24.15 -15.10 22.42
CA PHE A 449 -23.01 -15.82 22.99
C PHE A 449 -22.94 -17.26 22.47
N ILE A 450 -24.04 -18.01 22.53
CA ILE A 450 -24.15 -19.36 21.96
C ILE A 450 -23.77 -19.34 20.48
N ARG A 451 -24.36 -18.42 19.70
CA ARG A 451 -24.03 -18.24 18.30
C ARG A 451 -22.55 -17.93 18.07
N ARG A 452 -21.87 -17.24 18.97
CA ARG A 452 -20.44 -16.94 18.85
C ARG A 452 -19.59 -18.18 19.14
N LYS A 453 -19.91 -18.93 20.20
CA LYS A 453 -19.28 -20.20 20.57
C LYS A 453 -19.25 -21.17 19.40
N PHE A 454 -20.41 -21.50 18.85
CA PHE A 454 -20.51 -22.46 17.73
C PHE A 454 -19.91 -21.94 16.43
N SER A 455 -19.90 -20.62 16.19
CA SER A 455 -19.24 -20.09 14.99
C SER A 455 -17.73 -20.28 14.95
N ILE A 456 -17.09 -20.35 16.12
CA ILE A 456 -15.66 -20.64 16.20
C ILE A 456 -15.45 -22.10 15.81
N GLN A 457 -16.22 -23.01 16.42
CA GLN A 457 -16.17 -24.44 16.12
C GLN A 457 -16.46 -24.74 14.63
N ILE A 458 -17.51 -24.14 14.06
CA ILE A 458 -17.84 -24.25 12.64
C ILE A 458 -16.66 -23.84 11.77
N ARG A 459 -16.05 -22.68 12.05
CA ARG A 459 -14.93 -22.16 11.25
C ARG A 459 -13.72 -23.09 11.35
N ASP A 460 -13.42 -23.60 12.54
CA ASP A 460 -12.26 -24.44 12.78
C ASP A 460 -12.42 -25.80 12.10
N ASN A 461 -13.60 -26.43 12.19
CA ASN A 461 -13.95 -27.66 11.45
C ASN A 461 -13.86 -27.45 9.93
N LEU A 462 -14.48 -26.39 9.39
CA LEU A 462 -14.41 -26.08 7.95
C LEU A 462 -12.99 -25.83 7.47
N THR A 463 -12.16 -25.17 8.28
CA THR A 463 -10.76 -24.89 7.94
C THR A 463 -9.96 -26.19 7.90
N ALA A 464 -10.17 -27.09 8.86
CA ALA A 464 -9.54 -28.41 8.87
C ALA A 464 -9.99 -29.23 7.64
N LEU A 465 -11.31 -29.35 7.43
CA LEU A 465 -11.90 -30.07 6.29
C LEU A 465 -11.31 -29.60 4.96
N PHE A 466 -11.41 -28.30 4.64
CA PHE A 466 -10.93 -27.80 3.37
C PHE A 466 -9.41 -27.91 3.22
N SER A 467 -8.65 -27.78 4.32
CA SER A 467 -7.20 -27.97 4.28
C SER A 467 -6.85 -29.40 3.92
N ASP A 468 -7.54 -30.38 4.48
CA ASP A 468 -7.27 -31.79 4.23
C ASP A 468 -7.74 -32.21 2.84
N MET A 469 -8.86 -31.65 2.35
CA MET A 469 -9.30 -31.82 0.97
C MET A 469 -8.27 -31.26 -0.04
N LEU A 470 -7.67 -30.10 0.23
CA LEU A 470 -6.62 -29.55 -0.65
C LEU A 470 -5.33 -30.37 -0.58
N LYS A 471 -4.90 -30.80 0.62
CA LYS A 471 -3.69 -31.63 0.77
C LYS A 471 -3.81 -32.98 0.06
N SER A 472 -4.98 -33.61 0.15
CA SER A 472 -5.25 -34.90 -0.48
C SER A 472 -5.52 -34.80 -1.98
N GLY A 473 -5.68 -33.58 -2.52
CA GLY A 473 -6.11 -33.39 -3.90
C GLY A 473 -7.49 -34.01 -4.15
N TYR A 474 -8.43 -33.80 -3.22
CA TYR A 474 -9.76 -34.40 -3.24
C TYR A 474 -10.47 -34.20 -4.59
N VAL A 475 -11.03 -35.27 -5.15
CA VAL A 475 -11.77 -35.21 -6.40
C VAL A 475 -13.25 -34.95 -6.09
N LEU A 476 -13.76 -33.80 -6.55
CA LEU A 476 -15.16 -33.43 -6.41
C LEU A 476 -16.07 -34.36 -7.25
N PRO A 477 -17.37 -34.46 -6.94
CA PRO A 477 -18.32 -35.29 -7.71
C PRO A 477 -18.34 -35.01 -9.22
N SER A 478 -18.04 -33.79 -9.66
CA SER A 478 -17.87 -33.43 -11.07
C SER A 478 -16.62 -34.03 -11.74
N GLY A 479 -15.79 -34.79 -11.02
CA GLY A 479 -14.48 -35.26 -11.47
C GLY A 479 -13.38 -34.20 -11.34
N ARG A 480 -13.71 -32.98 -10.88
CA ARG A 480 -12.74 -31.91 -10.71
C ARG A 480 -11.86 -32.15 -9.48
N VAL A 481 -10.55 -32.23 -9.69
CA VAL A 481 -9.56 -32.30 -8.61
C VAL A 481 -9.46 -30.94 -7.92
N LEU A 482 -9.68 -30.90 -6.62
CA LEU A 482 -9.69 -29.67 -5.83
C LEU A 482 -8.27 -29.08 -5.72
N ARG A 483 -7.97 -28.05 -6.53
CA ARG A 483 -6.67 -27.37 -6.53
C ARG A 483 -6.84 -25.87 -6.74
N ASN A 484 -6.53 -25.06 -5.71
CA ASN A 484 -6.50 -23.58 -5.77
C ASN A 484 -7.67 -22.95 -6.55
N CYS A 485 -8.88 -23.50 -6.42
CA CYS A 485 -10.04 -23.03 -7.17
C CYS A 485 -10.71 -21.82 -6.48
N PHE A 486 -11.27 -20.91 -7.25
CA PHE A 486 -12.12 -19.85 -6.69
C PHE A 486 -13.44 -20.44 -6.19
N TRP A 487 -13.94 -19.87 -5.08
CA TRP A 487 -15.18 -20.33 -4.44
C TRP A 487 -16.36 -20.48 -5.42
N VAL A 488 -16.51 -19.55 -6.37
CA VAL A 488 -17.64 -19.54 -7.32
C VAL A 488 -17.71 -20.80 -8.20
N PHE A 489 -16.58 -21.47 -8.44
CA PHE A 489 -16.53 -22.65 -9.32
C PHE A 489 -16.73 -23.97 -8.59
N VAL A 490 -16.55 -23.97 -7.27
CA VAL A 490 -16.56 -25.17 -6.44
C VAL A 490 -17.64 -25.13 -5.35
N SER A 491 -18.32 -23.98 -5.16
CA SER A 491 -19.26 -23.79 -4.07
C SER A 491 -20.42 -24.77 -4.11
N ASP A 492 -20.89 -25.12 -5.30
CA ASP A 492 -22.10 -25.94 -5.46
C ASP A 492 -21.85 -27.39 -5.01
N GLU A 493 -20.60 -27.85 -5.09
CA GLU A 493 -20.17 -29.19 -4.69
C GLU A 493 -19.53 -29.21 -3.29
N LEU A 494 -18.77 -28.17 -2.92
CA LEU A 494 -18.14 -28.07 -1.61
C LEU A 494 -19.13 -27.71 -0.50
N LEU A 495 -20.13 -26.88 -0.78
CA LEU A 495 -21.05 -26.43 0.26
C LEU A 495 -21.88 -27.59 0.85
N PRO A 496 -22.42 -28.54 0.06
CA PRO A 496 -23.06 -29.74 0.61
C PRO A 496 -22.11 -30.57 1.49
N ILE A 497 -20.86 -30.77 1.07
CA ILE A 497 -19.84 -31.51 1.84
C ILE A 497 -19.56 -30.81 3.17
N ALA A 498 -19.39 -29.48 3.13
CA ALA A 498 -19.17 -28.63 4.28
C ALA A 498 -20.37 -28.61 5.25
N ILE A 499 -21.61 -28.59 4.74
CA ILE A 499 -22.80 -28.67 5.60
C ILE A 499 -22.87 -30.04 6.27
N LYS A 500 -22.60 -31.13 5.53
CA LYS A 500 -22.59 -32.49 6.06
C LYS A 500 -21.55 -32.66 7.18
N SER A 501 -20.35 -32.08 7.04
CA SER A 501 -19.31 -32.15 8.09
C SER A 501 -19.65 -31.36 9.36
N LEU A 502 -20.64 -30.48 9.29
CA LEU A 502 -21.09 -29.62 10.39
C LEU A 502 -22.38 -30.11 11.06
N GLU A 503 -22.98 -31.22 10.60
CA GLU A 503 -24.28 -31.70 11.09
C GLU A 503 -24.34 -31.83 12.62
N SER A 504 -23.31 -32.42 13.24
CA SER A 504 -23.24 -32.54 14.71
C SER A 504 -23.14 -31.18 15.41
N ILE A 505 -22.26 -30.30 14.93
CA ILE A 505 -22.08 -28.95 15.50
C ILE A 505 -23.37 -28.12 15.38
N ILE A 506 -24.09 -28.28 14.27
CA ILE A 506 -25.37 -27.60 14.03
C ILE A 506 -26.47 -28.18 14.93
N ALA A 507 -26.52 -29.50 15.12
CA ALA A 507 -27.46 -30.16 16.02
C ALA A 507 -27.24 -29.68 17.48
N ASP A 508 -26.00 -29.69 17.96
CA ASP A 508 -25.62 -29.19 19.29
C ASP A 508 -25.99 -27.71 19.45
N GLN A 509 -25.77 -26.90 18.41
CA GLN A 509 -26.16 -25.49 18.42
C GLN A 509 -27.68 -25.34 18.52
N HIS A 510 -28.45 -26.15 17.80
CA HIS A 510 -29.91 -26.10 17.83
C HIS A 510 -30.46 -26.57 19.17
N GLU A 511 -29.89 -27.60 19.79
CA GLU A 511 -30.28 -28.07 21.12
C GLU A 511 -29.99 -27.01 22.20
N GLU A 512 -28.79 -26.40 22.18
CA GLU A 512 -28.43 -25.36 23.15
C GLU A 512 -29.27 -24.09 22.95
N LEU A 513 -29.62 -23.74 21.71
CA LEU A 513 -30.55 -22.65 21.41
C LEU A 513 -31.98 -22.98 21.83
N ASP A 514 -32.49 -24.19 21.59
CA ASP A 514 -33.83 -24.62 22.00
C ASP A 514 -34.00 -24.54 23.53
N ARG A 515 -32.99 -25.00 24.27
CA ARG A 515 -32.96 -24.90 25.74
C ARG A 515 -33.03 -23.44 26.21
N VAL A 516 -32.18 -22.56 25.67
CA VAL A 516 -32.17 -21.14 26.05
C VAL A 516 -33.43 -20.40 25.60
N LEU A 517 -33.96 -20.73 24.42
CA LEU A 517 -35.19 -20.14 23.92
C LEU A 517 -36.42 -20.61 24.69
N SER A 518 -36.43 -21.82 25.26
CA SER A 518 -37.52 -22.30 26.12
C SER A 518 -37.66 -21.48 27.41
N GLU A 519 -36.57 -20.89 27.90
CA GLU A 519 -36.54 -20.05 29.09
C GLU A 519 -36.56 -18.55 28.75
N ALA A 520 -36.64 -18.20 27.46
CA ALA A 520 -36.54 -16.83 27.02
C ALA A 520 -37.75 -16.00 27.44
N ARG A 521 -37.50 -14.74 27.75
CA ARG A 521 -38.50 -13.78 28.18
C ARG A 521 -38.75 -12.77 27.07
N ILE A 522 -40.02 -12.41 26.90
CA ILE A 522 -40.47 -11.39 25.96
C ILE A 522 -40.84 -10.14 26.75
N ALA A 523 -40.35 -8.99 26.28
CA ALA A 523 -40.68 -7.68 26.81
C ALA A 523 -41.80 -7.05 25.96
N ASN A 524 -43.04 -7.12 26.46
CA ASN A 524 -44.19 -6.48 25.81
C ASN A 524 -44.41 -5.09 26.38
N PHE A 525 -44.62 -4.10 25.52
CA PHE A 525 -44.98 -2.77 25.97
C PHE A 525 -46.45 -2.74 26.38
N ASN A 526 -46.74 -2.10 27.51
CA ASN A 526 -48.10 -1.76 27.84
C ASN A 526 -48.56 -0.65 26.88
N GLU A 527 -49.65 -0.85 26.14
CA GLU A 527 -50.18 0.17 25.21
C GLU A 527 -50.44 1.51 25.89
N LYS A 528 -50.79 1.48 27.19
CA LYS A 528 -51.09 2.68 27.96
C LYS A 528 -49.86 3.35 28.58
N ASP A 529 -48.73 2.63 28.64
CA ASP A 529 -47.51 3.11 29.28
C ASP A 529 -46.28 2.56 28.56
N LEU A 530 -45.77 3.34 27.61
CA LEU A 530 -44.52 3.04 26.87
C LEU A 530 -43.29 2.97 27.79
N SER A 531 -43.42 3.29 29.07
CA SER A 531 -42.34 3.25 30.05
C SER A 531 -42.24 1.97 30.86
N SER A 532 -43.32 1.18 30.92
CA SER A 532 -43.32 -0.14 31.52
C SER A 532 -43.45 -1.21 30.44
N TYR A 533 -42.52 -2.17 30.47
CA TYR A 533 -42.66 -3.40 29.71
C TYR A 533 -43.00 -4.53 30.66
N VAL A 534 -44.05 -5.26 30.33
CA VAL A 534 -44.42 -6.49 31.00
C VAL A 534 -43.50 -7.58 30.45
N ILE A 535 -42.64 -8.11 31.31
CA ILE A 535 -41.84 -9.28 30.99
C ILE A 535 -42.72 -10.49 31.20
N ARG A 536 -42.88 -11.31 30.17
CA ARG A 536 -43.52 -12.63 30.30
C ARG A 536 -42.64 -13.71 29.71
N GLY A 537 -42.91 -14.96 30.07
CA GLY A 537 -42.34 -16.11 29.38
C GLY A 537 -42.78 -16.14 27.91
N ILE A 538 -41.92 -16.67 27.06
CA ILE A 538 -42.24 -17.00 25.68
C ILE A 538 -43.35 -18.05 25.62
N THR A 539 -44.27 -17.93 24.66
CA THR A 539 -45.25 -19.00 24.39
C THR A 539 -44.65 -20.06 23.46
N GLU A 540 -45.20 -21.28 23.46
CA GLU A 540 -44.68 -22.37 22.61
C GLU A 540 -44.70 -22.01 21.11
N ASN A 541 -45.72 -21.29 20.64
CA ASN A 541 -45.80 -20.83 19.25
C ASN A 541 -44.71 -19.80 18.92
N GLU A 542 -44.49 -18.83 19.80
CA GLU A 542 -43.42 -17.83 19.65
C GLU A 542 -42.04 -18.45 19.70
N LYS A 543 -41.85 -19.46 20.56
CA LYS A 543 -40.62 -20.27 20.65
C LYS A 543 -40.36 -20.96 19.32
N ASN A 544 -41.36 -21.64 18.77
CA ASN A 544 -41.25 -22.33 17.48
C ASN A 544 -40.89 -21.35 16.34
N ASP A 545 -41.49 -20.16 16.31
CA ASP A 545 -41.15 -19.11 15.34
C ASP A 545 -39.71 -18.58 15.50
N LEU A 546 -39.27 -18.40 16.74
CA LEU A 546 -37.91 -17.99 17.08
C LEU A 546 -36.87 -19.03 16.66
N ILE A 547 -37.15 -20.31 16.89
CA ILE A 547 -36.31 -21.43 16.47
C ILE A 547 -36.21 -21.48 14.95
N LEU A 548 -37.33 -21.35 14.24
CA LEU A 548 -37.33 -21.30 12.77
C LEU A 548 -36.49 -20.13 12.23
N ARG A 549 -36.60 -18.95 12.83
CA ARG A 549 -35.76 -17.79 12.48
C ARG A 549 -34.29 -18.02 12.83
N ALA A 550 -34.00 -18.60 13.99
CA ALA A 550 -32.64 -18.92 14.40
C ALA A 550 -31.98 -19.90 13.43
N ARG A 551 -32.67 -20.98 13.02
CA ARG A 551 -32.22 -21.95 12.00
C ARG A 551 -31.87 -21.24 10.69
N LYS A 552 -32.77 -20.40 10.17
CA LYS A 552 -32.55 -19.62 8.94
C LYS A 552 -31.33 -18.69 9.03
N ILE A 553 -31.06 -18.12 10.20
CA ILE A 553 -29.88 -17.29 10.45
C ILE A 553 -28.61 -18.14 10.49
N VAL A 554 -28.65 -19.31 11.11
CA VAL A 554 -27.55 -20.29 11.16
C VAL A 554 -27.19 -20.76 9.75
N ASP A 555 -28.18 -21.16 8.94
CA ASP A 555 -27.97 -21.61 7.56
C ASP A 555 -27.29 -20.56 6.70
N LYS A 556 -27.79 -19.31 6.73
CA LYS A 556 -27.17 -18.19 6.02
C LYS A 556 -25.72 -17.97 6.44
N ARG A 557 -25.45 -18.12 7.74
CA ARG A 557 -24.11 -17.94 8.29
C ARG A 557 -23.16 -19.05 7.88
N ILE A 558 -23.61 -20.31 7.86
CA ILE A 558 -22.78 -21.44 7.45
C ILE A 558 -22.28 -21.25 6.02
N LYS A 559 -23.13 -20.81 5.09
CA LYS A 559 -22.72 -20.48 3.70
C LYS A 559 -21.60 -19.43 3.65
N VAL A 560 -21.73 -18.38 4.47
CA VAL A 560 -20.71 -17.32 4.56
C VAL A 560 -19.42 -17.86 5.21
N SER A 561 -19.53 -18.62 6.30
CA SER A 561 -18.39 -19.24 6.99
C SER A 561 -17.64 -20.20 6.08
N ALA A 562 -18.33 -21.06 5.32
CA ALA A 562 -17.73 -21.96 4.34
C ALA A 562 -16.94 -21.18 3.28
N ARG A 563 -17.54 -20.13 2.69
CA ARG A 563 -16.85 -19.26 1.73
C ARG A 563 -15.59 -18.61 2.33
N LEU A 564 -15.68 -18.10 3.56
CA LEU A 564 -14.56 -17.43 4.23
C LEU A 564 -13.46 -18.42 4.61
N SER A 565 -13.81 -19.58 5.16
CA SER A 565 -12.86 -20.65 5.48
C SER A 565 -12.17 -21.17 4.22
N TRP A 566 -12.89 -21.33 3.11
CA TRP A 566 -12.28 -21.69 1.83
C TRP A 566 -11.26 -20.65 1.37
N GLY A 567 -11.63 -19.36 1.33
CA GLY A 567 -10.71 -18.29 0.96
C GLY A 567 -9.48 -18.23 1.87
N TYR A 568 -9.66 -18.49 3.17
CA TYR A 568 -8.57 -18.57 4.14
C TYR A 568 -7.64 -19.76 3.86
N VAL A 569 -8.20 -20.94 3.63
CA VAL A 569 -7.42 -22.15 3.35
C VAL A 569 -6.67 -22.03 2.03
N VAL A 570 -7.31 -21.60 0.94
CA VAL A 570 -6.67 -21.46 -0.39
C VAL A 570 -5.55 -20.42 -0.35
N SER A 571 -5.73 -19.30 0.35
CA SER A 571 -4.67 -18.28 0.49
C SER A 571 -3.49 -18.82 1.30
N ASN A 572 -3.73 -19.57 2.38
CA ASN A 572 -2.66 -20.20 3.16
C ASN A 572 -1.96 -21.34 2.41
N PHE A 573 -2.71 -22.13 1.63
CA PHE A 573 -2.17 -23.21 0.82
C PHE A 573 -1.29 -22.66 -0.30
N SER A 574 -1.74 -21.59 -0.96
CA SER A 574 -0.97 -20.84 -1.96
C SER A 574 0.32 -20.25 -1.39
N ASN A 575 0.35 -19.88 -0.10
CA ASN A 575 1.57 -19.39 0.57
C ASN A 575 2.57 -20.51 0.90
N ARG A 576 2.15 -21.78 0.95
CA ARG A 576 3.02 -22.95 1.18
C ARG A 576 3.59 -23.53 -0.12
N ILE A 577 2.93 -23.31 -1.26
CA ILE A 577 3.55 -23.55 -2.57
C ILE A 577 4.47 -22.35 -2.82
N VAL A 578 5.70 -22.53 -2.35
CA VAL A 578 6.79 -21.57 -2.39
C VAL A 578 6.91 -20.98 -3.82
N TYR A 579 6.75 -19.66 -3.91
CA TYR A 579 7.05 -18.73 -5.02
C TYR A 579 6.02 -18.25 -6.06
N SER A 580 4.88 -18.88 -6.36
CA SER A 580 4.12 -18.40 -7.55
C SER A 580 3.14 -17.22 -7.32
N TYR A 581 2.61 -16.96 -6.11
CA TYR A 581 1.40 -16.12 -5.96
C TYR A 581 1.53 -14.77 -5.23
N LYS A 582 2.68 -14.41 -4.65
CA LYS A 582 2.77 -13.24 -3.74
C LYS A 582 2.71 -11.85 -4.40
N ASP A 583 2.89 -11.77 -5.71
CA ASP A 583 2.75 -10.51 -6.47
C ASP A 583 1.28 -10.08 -6.69
N MET A 584 0.30 -10.88 -6.24
CA MET A 584 -1.12 -10.60 -6.44
C MET A 584 -1.70 -9.49 -5.55
N HIS A 585 -1.01 -9.02 -4.51
CA HIS A 585 -1.57 -8.02 -3.59
C HIS A 585 -1.09 -6.59 -3.81
N GLN A 586 -0.01 -6.37 -4.57
CA GLN A 586 0.42 -5.00 -4.89
C GLN A 586 -0.25 -4.44 -6.16
N ASP A 587 -0.74 -5.29 -7.07
CA ASP A 587 -1.50 -4.83 -8.24
C ASP A 587 -2.95 -5.32 -8.17
N VAL A 588 -3.74 -4.72 -7.28
CA VAL A 588 -5.21 -4.89 -7.24
C VAL A 588 -5.83 -4.65 -8.62
N ASN A 589 -5.16 -3.90 -9.50
CA ASN A 589 -5.63 -3.72 -10.88
C ASN A 589 -5.43 -4.97 -11.75
N GLY A 590 -4.41 -5.81 -11.53
CA GLY A 590 -4.18 -7.01 -12.33
C GLY A 590 -5.29 -8.06 -12.20
N ILE A 591 -5.79 -8.28 -10.97
CA ILE A 591 -6.94 -9.16 -10.70
C ILE A 591 -8.22 -8.59 -11.32
N VAL A 592 -8.42 -7.27 -11.20
CA VAL A 592 -9.58 -6.58 -11.78
C VAL A 592 -9.52 -6.57 -13.31
N ILE A 593 -8.33 -6.57 -13.92
CA ILE A 593 -8.16 -6.67 -15.38
C ILE A 593 -8.53 -8.08 -15.85
N ALA A 594 -8.08 -9.14 -15.17
CA ALA A 594 -8.39 -10.52 -15.54
C ALA A 594 -9.91 -10.79 -15.61
N GLU A 595 -10.68 -10.28 -14.63
CA GLU A 595 -12.14 -10.41 -14.62
C GLU A 595 -12.84 -9.54 -15.68
N ARG A 596 -12.20 -8.47 -16.14
CA ARG A 596 -12.77 -7.51 -17.10
C ARG A 596 -12.49 -7.83 -18.56
N LEU A 597 -11.48 -8.66 -18.85
CA LEU A 597 -11.16 -9.06 -20.23
C LEU A 597 -12.18 -10.04 -20.81
N GLY A 598 -12.98 -10.71 -19.96
CA GLY A 598 -13.96 -11.71 -20.38
C GLY A 598 -13.35 -13.07 -20.73
N VAL A 599 -12.02 -13.14 -20.84
CA VAL A 599 -11.25 -14.35 -21.16
C VAL A 599 -10.13 -14.51 -20.14
N LYS A 600 -9.92 -15.73 -19.67
CA LYS A 600 -8.91 -16.04 -18.64
C LYS A 600 -7.54 -16.20 -19.28
N LEU A 601 -6.88 -15.07 -19.57
CA LEU A 601 -5.52 -15.08 -20.13
C LEU A 601 -4.49 -15.62 -19.13
N ARG A 602 -3.34 -16.08 -19.63
CA ARG A 602 -2.21 -16.40 -18.76
C ARG A 602 -1.74 -15.16 -18.04
N ARG A 603 -1.15 -15.37 -16.86
CA ARG A 603 -0.67 -14.26 -16.04
C ARG A 603 0.40 -13.44 -16.73
N VAL A 604 1.34 -14.09 -17.44
CA VAL A 604 2.40 -13.42 -18.20
C VAL A 604 1.80 -12.44 -19.21
N ASP A 605 0.73 -12.87 -19.87
CA ASP A 605 0.00 -12.07 -20.86
C ASP A 605 -0.72 -10.87 -20.21
N ILE A 606 -1.40 -11.07 -19.07
CA ILE A 606 -2.06 -9.99 -18.31
C ILE A 606 -1.03 -8.95 -17.82
N VAL A 607 0.14 -9.42 -17.36
CA VAL A 607 1.24 -8.54 -16.94
C VAL A 607 1.79 -7.75 -18.13
N ALA A 608 1.94 -8.38 -19.31
CA ALA A 608 2.35 -7.69 -20.53
C ALA A 608 1.35 -6.58 -20.91
N ILE A 609 0.04 -6.87 -20.91
CA ILE A 609 -1.03 -5.88 -21.15
C ILE A 609 -0.92 -4.71 -20.14
N SER A 610 -0.72 -5.00 -18.85
CA SER A 610 -0.59 -3.97 -17.81
C SER A 610 0.66 -3.10 -18.01
N ASN A 611 1.79 -3.72 -18.36
CA ASN A 611 3.07 -3.04 -18.56
C ASN A 611 3.06 -2.14 -19.79
N ALA A 612 2.50 -2.60 -20.91
CA ALA A 612 2.30 -1.77 -22.10
C ALA A 612 1.53 -0.50 -21.74
N ARG A 613 0.38 -0.62 -21.07
CA ARG A 613 -0.43 0.53 -20.63
C ARG A 613 0.32 1.49 -19.70
N LYS A 614 1.07 0.95 -18.73
CA LYS A 614 1.89 1.76 -17.80
C LYS A 614 2.97 2.55 -18.54
N ARG A 615 3.48 2.05 -19.67
CA ARG A 615 4.51 2.71 -20.48
C ARG A 615 4.00 3.92 -21.25
N PHE A 616 2.75 3.87 -21.75
CA PHE A 616 2.16 4.99 -22.50
C PHE A 616 1.53 6.06 -21.61
N LEU A 617 1.02 5.70 -20.43
CA LEU A 617 0.32 6.62 -19.54
C LEU A 617 1.11 7.91 -19.18
N PRO A 618 2.43 7.87 -18.87
CA PRO A 618 3.20 9.08 -18.62
C PRO A 618 3.33 9.99 -19.84
N LYS A 619 3.49 9.41 -21.04
CA LYS A 619 3.58 10.18 -22.30
C LYS A 619 2.28 10.94 -22.55
N ILE A 620 1.13 10.26 -22.40
CA ILE A 620 -0.21 10.86 -22.50
C ILE A 620 -0.36 11.98 -21.45
N LYS A 621 0.08 11.74 -20.21
CA LYS A 621 -0.03 12.73 -19.13
C LYS A 621 0.68 14.03 -19.48
N THR A 622 1.92 13.96 -19.96
CA THR A 622 2.73 15.14 -20.30
C THR A 622 2.06 15.96 -21.41
N ILE A 623 1.67 15.31 -22.53
CA ILE A 623 1.01 16.01 -23.65
C ILE A 623 -0.30 16.68 -23.20
N LEU A 624 -1.11 15.98 -22.42
CA LEU A 624 -2.35 16.55 -21.90
C LEU A 624 -2.10 17.72 -20.95
N TYR A 625 -1.07 17.65 -20.10
CA TYR A 625 -0.73 18.72 -19.16
C TYR A 625 -0.33 19.98 -19.92
N ASP A 626 0.57 19.86 -20.90
CA ASP A 626 1.03 20.99 -21.70
C ASP A 626 -0.12 21.60 -22.50
N LYS A 627 -0.95 20.76 -23.13
CA LYS A 627 -2.11 21.22 -23.89
C LYS A 627 -3.13 21.94 -23.02
N LEU A 628 -3.49 21.36 -21.88
CA LEU A 628 -4.46 21.96 -20.95
C LEU A 628 -3.91 23.22 -20.29
N SER A 629 -2.64 23.24 -19.92
CA SER A 629 -1.96 24.43 -19.42
C SER A 629 -1.98 25.55 -20.47
N ASN A 630 -1.73 25.24 -21.74
CA ASN A 630 -1.82 26.23 -22.82
C ASN A 630 -3.24 26.76 -23.02
N ILE A 631 -4.26 25.89 -22.94
CA ILE A 631 -5.67 26.31 -23.01
C ILE A 631 -6.01 27.28 -21.88
N VAL A 632 -5.54 27.00 -20.65
CA VAL A 632 -5.78 27.87 -19.48
C VAL A 632 -5.00 29.19 -19.59
N LYS A 633 -3.72 29.14 -19.97
CA LYS A 633 -2.85 30.32 -20.10
C LYS A 633 -3.29 31.28 -21.20
N ASN A 634 -3.64 30.74 -22.36
CA ASN A 634 -3.99 31.56 -23.53
C ASN A 634 -5.40 32.14 -23.44
N ARG A 635 -6.14 31.88 -22.35
CA ARG A 635 -7.57 32.20 -22.19
C ARG A 635 -8.34 31.90 -23.47
N HIS A 636 -8.03 30.77 -24.11
CA HIS A 636 -8.66 30.42 -25.37
C HIS A 636 -10.16 30.50 -25.15
N GLU A 637 -10.83 31.41 -25.86
CA GLU A 637 -12.27 31.51 -25.87
C GLU A 637 -12.78 30.15 -26.33
N PHE A 638 -13.21 29.32 -25.38
CA PHE A 638 -14.35 28.47 -25.67
C PHE A 638 -15.42 29.45 -26.17
N ASP A 639 -16.07 29.19 -27.32
CA ASP A 639 -17.09 30.05 -28.01
C ASP A 639 -18.32 30.48 -27.15
N LEU A 640 -18.11 30.79 -25.90
CA LEU A 640 -19.04 31.06 -24.83
C LEU A 640 -18.32 32.07 -23.95
N SER A 641 -18.78 33.31 -23.94
CA SER A 641 -18.27 34.47 -23.21
C SER A 641 -18.19 34.32 -21.67
N ALA A 642 -18.34 33.11 -21.13
CA ALA A 642 -18.23 32.81 -19.71
C ALA A 642 -16.81 32.36 -19.37
N SER A 643 -16.31 32.79 -18.21
CA SER A 643 -14.95 32.46 -17.78
C SER A 643 -14.78 30.95 -17.55
N ILE A 644 -13.61 30.39 -17.84
CA ILE A 644 -13.28 28.96 -17.67
C ILE A 644 -13.59 28.45 -16.24
N ASN A 645 -13.53 29.34 -15.24
CA ASN A 645 -13.81 29.02 -13.85
C ASN A 645 -15.29 28.77 -13.55
N ASP A 646 -16.20 29.17 -14.43
CA ASP A 646 -17.65 29.03 -14.25
C ASP A 646 -18.19 27.70 -14.80
N PHE A 647 -17.38 26.93 -15.53
CA PHE A 647 -17.82 25.68 -16.12
C PHE A 647 -17.62 24.47 -15.20
N THR A 648 -18.65 23.64 -15.15
CA THR A 648 -18.63 22.39 -14.40
C THR A 648 -17.80 21.32 -15.13
N TRP A 649 -17.09 20.48 -14.37
CA TRP A 649 -16.20 19.42 -14.91
C TRP A 649 -16.86 18.56 -15.99
N ILE A 650 -18.18 18.31 -15.94
CA ILE A 650 -18.88 17.51 -16.97
C ILE A 650 -18.97 18.24 -18.31
N LYS A 651 -19.27 19.55 -18.31
CA LYS A 651 -19.32 20.36 -19.54
C LYS A 651 -17.92 20.51 -20.13
N VAL A 652 -16.95 20.81 -19.28
CA VAL A 652 -15.54 20.94 -19.65
C VAL A 652 -14.99 19.60 -20.16
N SER A 653 -15.23 18.51 -19.43
CA SER A 653 -14.67 17.19 -19.79
C SER A 653 -15.20 16.63 -21.09
N LYS A 654 -16.45 16.89 -21.51
CA LYS A 654 -16.91 16.46 -22.84
C LYS A 654 -16.08 17.11 -23.96
N ARG A 655 -15.80 18.40 -23.85
CA ARG A 655 -14.98 19.15 -24.83
C ARG A 655 -13.50 18.81 -24.72
N LEU A 656 -12.95 18.85 -23.50
CA LEU A 656 -11.56 18.48 -23.24
C LEU A 656 -11.27 17.03 -23.61
N LEU A 657 -12.23 16.12 -23.49
CA LEU A 657 -12.04 14.73 -23.93
C LEU A 657 -11.92 14.64 -25.45
N GLY A 658 -12.63 15.48 -26.21
CA GLY A 658 -12.46 15.59 -27.66
C GLY A 658 -11.06 16.07 -28.02
N ILE A 659 -10.61 17.15 -27.38
CA ILE A 659 -9.26 17.73 -27.57
C ILE A 659 -8.17 16.75 -27.13
N ALA A 660 -8.34 16.12 -25.96
CA ALA A 660 -7.41 15.13 -25.43
C ALA A 660 -7.28 13.94 -26.39
N LYS A 661 -8.40 13.44 -26.93
CA LYS A 661 -8.40 12.34 -27.90
C LYS A 661 -7.72 12.71 -29.20
N SER A 662 -7.86 13.94 -29.70
CA SER A 662 -7.16 14.36 -30.91
C SER A 662 -5.67 14.53 -30.64
N GLU A 663 -5.29 15.14 -29.52
CA GLU A 663 -3.90 15.47 -29.21
C GLU A 663 -3.06 14.21 -28.96
N VAL A 664 -3.62 13.23 -28.24
CA VAL A 664 -2.92 11.99 -27.89
C VAL A 664 -3.30 10.82 -28.81
N ARG A 665 -3.93 11.10 -29.96
CA ARG A 665 -4.43 10.07 -30.88
C ARG A 665 -3.33 9.09 -31.28
N HIS A 666 -2.21 9.63 -31.77
CA HIS A 666 -1.06 8.85 -32.23
C HIS A 666 -0.50 7.94 -31.11
N ILE A 667 -0.42 8.43 -29.87
CA ILE A 667 0.05 7.61 -28.73
C ILE A 667 -0.95 6.50 -28.37
N ILE A 668 -2.25 6.78 -28.48
CA ILE A 668 -3.28 5.76 -28.24
C ILE A 668 -3.24 4.72 -29.35
N GLU A 669 -3.02 5.11 -30.60
CA GLU A 669 -2.86 4.19 -31.73
C GLU A 669 -1.64 3.28 -31.52
N ASP A 670 -0.49 3.84 -31.13
CA ASP A 670 0.70 3.05 -30.75
C ASP A 670 0.43 2.10 -29.56
N GLU A 671 -0.32 2.57 -28.55
CA GLU A 671 -0.72 1.74 -27.39
C GLU A 671 -1.66 0.60 -27.81
N MET A 672 -2.57 0.84 -28.75
CA MET A 672 -3.49 -0.18 -29.26
C MET A 672 -2.76 -1.22 -30.10
N GLU A 673 -1.83 -0.82 -30.95
CA GLU A 673 -1.05 -1.75 -31.79
C GLU A 673 -0.22 -2.72 -30.93
N GLU A 674 0.47 -2.21 -29.90
CA GLU A 674 1.21 -3.08 -28.98
C GLU A 674 0.29 -3.99 -28.17
N LEU A 675 -0.86 -3.49 -27.73
CA LEU A 675 -1.82 -4.30 -26.97
C LEU A 675 -2.48 -5.38 -27.83
N GLU A 676 -2.70 -5.10 -29.11
CA GLU A 676 -3.17 -6.07 -30.10
C GLU A 676 -2.16 -7.19 -30.29
N GLU A 677 -0.88 -6.85 -30.50
CA GLU A 677 0.21 -7.83 -30.62
C GLU A 677 0.32 -8.71 -29.38
N ILE A 678 0.18 -8.12 -28.19
CA ILE A 678 0.18 -8.87 -26.92
C ILE A 678 -1.02 -9.81 -26.83
N ILE A 679 -2.24 -9.34 -27.15
CA ILE A 679 -3.45 -10.17 -27.09
C ILE A 679 -3.38 -11.31 -28.11
N PHE A 680 -2.87 -11.06 -29.31
CA PHE A 680 -2.75 -12.08 -30.35
C PHE A 680 -1.78 -13.20 -29.95
N ARG A 681 -0.74 -12.88 -29.17
CA ARG A 681 0.21 -13.85 -28.60
C ARG A 681 -0.24 -14.46 -27.28
N SER A 682 -1.34 -13.96 -26.73
CA SER A 682 -1.84 -14.43 -25.44
C SER A 682 -2.40 -15.84 -25.57
N ARG A 683 -2.52 -16.55 -24.44
CA ARG A 683 -3.20 -17.86 -24.38
C ARG A 683 -4.25 -17.88 -23.29
N VAL A 684 -5.31 -18.64 -23.52
CA VAL A 684 -6.40 -18.88 -22.58
C VAL A 684 -6.03 -20.03 -21.65
N VAL A 685 -6.12 -19.80 -20.35
CA VAL A 685 -5.93 -20.82 -19.32
C VAL A 685 -7.23 -21.58 -19.14
N VAL A 686 -7.30 -22.79 -19.72
CA VAL A 686 -8.45 -23.69 -19.59
C VAL A 686 -8.42 -24.40 -18.23
N ASP A 687 -7.24 -24.83 -17.81
CA ASP A 687 -6.95 -25.44 -16.50
C ASP A 687 -5.55 -25.03 -16.01
N CYS A 688 -5.19 -25.34 -14.76
CA CYS A 688 -3.90 -25.05 -14.13
C CYS A 688 -2.66 -25.61 -14.86
N LYS A 689 -2.84 -26.55 -15.80
CA LYS A 689 -1.76 -27.19 -16.56
C LYS A 689 -1.85 -27.02 -18.08
N VAL A 690 -3.00 -26.56 -18.59
CA VAL A 690 -3.26 -26.54 -20.03
C VAL A 690 -3.75 -25.15 -20.41
N ASP A 691 -2.96 -24.51 -21.26
CA ASP A 691 -3.35 -23.31 -21.99
C ASP A 691 -3.62 -23.67 -23.46
N ARG A 692 -4.47 -22.90 -24.11
CA ARG A 692 -4.69 -22.97 -25.56
C ARG A 692 -4.66 -21.56 -26.15
N ASP A 693 -4.48 -21.47 -27.45
CA ASP A 693 -4.57 -20.17 -28.13
C ASP A 693 -5.99 -19.60 -28.02
N LEU A 694 -6.10 -18.27 -28.06
CA LEU A 694 -7.40 -17.62 -28.10
C LEU A 694 -8.09 -17.93 -29.43
N THR A 695 -9.40 -18.13 -29.35
CA THR A 695 -10.27 -18.12 -30.54
C THR A 695 -10.43 -16.69 -31.06
N ASP A 696 -10.77 -16.51 -32.34
CA ASP A 696 -10.97 -15.19 -32.93
C ASP A 696 -12.05 -14.38 -32.18
N GLU A 697 -13.11 -15.04 -31.69
CA GLU A 697 -14.12 -14.40 -30.85
C GLU A 697 -13.56 -13.93 -29.51
N GLU A 698 -12.73 -14.75 -28.86
CA GLU A 698 -12.07 -14.40 -27.60
C GLU A 698 -11.08 -13.24 -27.78
N ILE A 699 -10.32 -13.22 -28.88
CA ILE A 699 -9.42 -12.12 -29.27
C ILE A 699 -10.24 -10.84 -29.41
N TYR A 700 -11.34 -10.90 -30.17
CA TYR A 700 -12.24 -9.76 -30.37
C TYR A 700 -12.80 -9.21 -29.04
N PHE A 701 -13.28 -10.09 -28.15
CA PHE A 701 -13.80 -9.67 -26.84
C PHE A 701 -12.71 -9.10 -25.93
N ALA A 702 -11.53 -9.73 -25.91
CA ALA A 702 -10.39 -9.25 -25.13
C ALA A 702 -9.97 -7.85 -25.61
N MET A 703 -9.84 -7.65 -26.93
CA MET A 703 -9.51 -6.35 -27.53
C MET A 703 -10.56 -5.29 -27.21
N LEU A 704 -11.84 -5.59 -27.38
CA LEU A 704 -12.93 -4.66 -27.07
C LEU A 704 -12.87 -4.18 -25.60
N ASN A 705 -12.57 -5.10 -24.69
CA ASN A 705 -12.44 -4.79 -23.27
C ASN A 705 -11.16 -3.98 -22.98
N VAL A 706 -10.04 -4.27 -23.64
CA VAL A 706 -8.80 -3.48 -23.51
C VAL A 706 -8.98 -2.05 -24.00
N VAL A 707 -9.61 -1.86 -25.17
CA VAL A 707 -9.94 -0.53 -25.71
C VAL A 707 -10.76 0.26 -24.68
N ARG A 708 -11.77 -0.37 -24.08
CA ARG A 708 -12.59 0.24 -23.02
C ARG A 708 -11.76 0.60 -21.78
N LEU A 709 -10.79 -0.23 -21.39
CA LEU A 709 -9.88 0.04 -20.28
C LEU A 709 -8.97 1.24 -20.55
N VAL A 710 -8.40 1.36 -21.76
CA VAL A 710 -7.55 2.49 -22.15
C VAL A 710 -8.35 3.80 -22.17
N PHE A 711 -9.55 3.81 -22.76
CA PHE A 711 -10.40 5.01 -22.74
C PHE A 711 -10.85 5.43 -21.34
N ASN A 712 -11.11 4.48 -20.44
CA ASN A 712 -11.44 4.80 -19.05
C ASN A 712 -10.23 5.37 -18.29
N ALA A 713 -9.03 4.85 -18.54
CA ALA A 713 -7.80 5.39 -17.98
C ALA A 713 -7.53 6.81 -18.48
N LEU A 714 -7.71 7.07 -19.78
CA LEU A 714 -7.59 8.40 -20.37
C LEU A 714 -8.55 9.41 -19.71
N LYS A 715 -9.84 9.04 -19.54
CA LYS A 715 -10.82 9.90 -18.86
C LYS A 715 -10.42 10.22 -17.43
N SER A 716 -9.92 9.22 -16.69
CA SER A 716 -9.46 9.42 -15.31
C SER A 716 -8.20 10.27 -15.25
N LEU A 717 -7.28 10.12 -16.21
CA LEU A 717 -6.04 10.88 -16.29
C LEU A 717 -6.33 12.34 -16.63
N LEU A 718 -7.18 12.58 -17.62
CA LEU A 718 -7.62 13.91 -18.04
C LEU A 718 -8.18 14.71 -16.85
N LYS A 719 -8.98 14.07 -16.00
CA LYS A 719 -9.49 14.69 -14.77
C LYS A 719 -8.37 15.13 -13.84
N LYS A 720 -7.43 14.24 -13.56
CA LYS A 720 -6.30 14.55 -12.67
C LYS A 720 -5.45 15.69 -13.21
N VAL A 721 -5.10 15.63 -14.50
CA VAL A 721 -4.31 16.67 -15.17
C VAL A 721 -5.04 18.01 -15.14
N TRP A 722 -6.35 18.03 -15.37
CA TRP A 722 -7.12 19.27 -15.27
C TRP A 722 -7.14 19.84 -13.85
N ASP A 723 -7.39 19.00 -12.84
CA ASP A 723 -7.37 19.40 -11.44
C ASP A 723 -5.97 19.98 -11.07
N ASP A 724 -4.89 19.38 -11.58
CA ASP A 724 -3.51 19.86 -11.39
C ASP A 724 -3.29 21.24 -12.06
N VAL A 725 -3.69 21.40 -13.33
CA VAL A 725 -3.53 22.65 -14.09
C VAL A 725 -4.33 23.79 -13.46
N VAL A 726 -5.60 23.57 -13.14
CA VAL A 726 -6.45 24.59 -12.51
C VAL A 726 -5.95 24.93 -11.10
N GLY A 727 -5.52 23.93 -10.33
CA GLY A 727 -4.94 24.14 -9.01
C GLY A 727 -3.67 24.99 -9.03
N SER A 728 -2.83 24.83 -10.06
CA SER A 728 -1.60 25.61 -10.24
C SER A 728 -1.83 27.06 -10.65
N SER A 729 -2.98 27.37 -11.27
CA SER A 729 -3.28 28.72 -11.79
C SER A 729 -3.83 29.68 -10.72
N GLY A 730 -4.23 29.19 -9.55
CA GLY A 730 -4.94 29.97 -8.53
C GLY A 730 -4.06 30.67 -7.49
N SER A 731 -2.73 30.50 -7.51
CA SER A 731 -1.85 30.98 -6.43
C SER A 731 -1.26 32.37 -6.64
N ASP A 732 -1.32 32.95 -7.86
CA ASP A 732 -0.46 34.08 -8.22
C ASP A 732 -1.19 35.42 -8.40
N LEU A 733 -2.47 35.55 -8.00
CA LEU A 733 -3.29 36.74 -8.32
C LEU A 733 -4.00 37.38 -7.12
N THR A 734 -3.34 37.53 -5.97
CA THR A 734 -3.85 38.42 -4.90
C THR A 734 -2.77 39.36 -4.39
N ASP A 735 -2.47 40.40 -5.17
CA ASP A 735 -2.20 41.74 -4.64
C ASP A 735 -2.37 42.76 -5.76
N ASP A 736 -3.61 43.21 -5.99
CA ASP A 736 -3.84 44.64 -6.23
C ASP A 736 -5.33 44.99 -6.11
N LYS A 737 -5.59 46.03 -5.32
CA LYS A 737 -6.89 46.68 -5.15
C LYS A 737 -7.28 47.42 -6.44
N VAL A 738 -8.58 47.62 -6.68
CA VAL A 738 -9.25 48.95 -6.73
C VAL A 738 -10.65 48.88 -7.38
N SER A 739 -11.59 49.54 -6.68
CA SER A 739 -12.87 50.18 -7.02
C SER A 739 -14.03 49.45 -7.73
N ASN A 740 -15.15 49.47 -7.00
CA ASN A 740 -16.54 49.55 -7.47
C ASN A 740 -16.77 50.54 -8.63
N VAL A 741 -17.56 50.15 -9.63
CA VAL A 741 -18.61 50.98 -10.25
C VAL A 741 -19.75 50.02 -10.66
N GLY A 742 -21.00 50.37 -10.30
CA GLY A 742 -22.19 49.56 -10.59
C GLY A 742 -22.80 49.84 -11.97
N ALA A 743 -23.82 49.06 -12.33
CA ALA A 743 -24.95 49.47 -13.18
C ALA A 743 -26.04 48.39 -13.19
N ASP A 744 -27.27 48.86 -13.07
CA ASP A 744 -28.53 48.17 -13.36
C ASP A 744 -28.59 47.59 -14.78
N SER A 745 -29.43 46.57 -14.98
CA SER A 745 -30.35 46.51 -16.13
C SER A 745 -31.36 45.36 -15.96
N ASP A 746 -32.63 45.72 -15.78
CA ASP A 746 -33.79 44.90 -16.10
C ASP A 746 -33.83 44.57 -17.60
N VAL A 747 -34.17 43.34 -17.98
CA VAL A 747 -34.85 43.04 -19.27
C VAL A 747 -35.77 41.82 -19.12
N VAL A 748 -37.03 42.06 -19.50
CA VAL A 748 -38.17 41.15 -19.65
C VAL A 748 -38.08 40.37 -20.97
N CYS A 749 -38.44 39.08 -20.98
CA CYS A 749 -38.92 38.34 -22.16
C CYS A 749 -40.00 37.35 -21.69
N VAL A 750 -41.30 37.61 -21.87
CA VAL A 750 -42.14 37.33 -23.06
C VAL A 750 -41.99 35.90 -23.56
N GLY A 751 -43.08 35.15 -23.44
CA GLY A 751 -43.15 33.73 -23.78
C GLY A 751 -43.52 33.48 -25.25
N ASP A 752 -43.40 32.21 -25.63
CA ASP A 752 -44.03 31.67 -26.81
C ASP A 752 -44.62 30.28 -26.52
N ASN A 753 -45.91 30.18 -26.81
CA ASN A 753 -46.69 28.95 -26.87
C ASN A 753 -46.32 28.19 -28.15
N SER A 754 -46.12 26.87 -28.09
CA SER A 754 -46.52 26.03 -29.21
C SER A 754 -47.06 24.68 -28.77
N SER A 755 -48.04 24.25 -29.54
CA SER A 755 -49.13 23.31 -29.35
C SER A 755 -48.76 21.84 -29.11
N SER A 756 -49.59 21.22 -28.28
CA SER A 756 -49.75 19.80 -28.06
C SER A 756 -50.29 19.05 -29.28
N LEU A 757 -49.82 17.81 -29.48
CA LEU A 757 -50.56 16.77 -30.19
C LEU A 757 -50.68 15.54 -29.28
N ASN A 758 -51.91 15.27 -28.86
CA ASN A 758 -52.30 14.21 -27.93
C ASN A 758 -52.30 12.84 -28.64
N GLY A 759 -51.50 11.91 -28.14
CA GLY A 759 -51.64 10.47 -28.39
C GLY A 759 -51.78 9.75 -27.05
N SER A 760 -53.03 9.48 -26.65
CA SER A 760 -53.37 8.75 -25.43
C SER A 760 -53.05 7.26 -25.60
N GLY A 761 -51.87 6.84 -25.13
CA GLY A 761 -51.52 5.44 -24.90
C GLY A 761 -51.21 5.27 -23.42
N GLY A 762 -52.14 4.65 -22.67
CA GLY A 762 -51.97 4.38 -21.24
C GLY A 762 -50.79 3.43 -21.02
N MET A 763 -49.67 3.99 -20.54
CA MET A 763 -48.47 3.23 -20.21
C MET A 763 -48.47 2.93 -18.70
N GLU A 764 -48.67 1.66 -18.37
CA GLU A 764 -48.77 1.14 -17.00
C GLU A 764 -47.41 1.23 -16.29
N VAL A 765 -47.36 1.99 -15.20
CA VAL A 765 -46.17 2.17 -14.36
C VAL A 765 -46.05 0.96 -13.42
N CYS A 766 -45.05 0.11 -13.62
CA CYS A 766 -44.81 -1.06 -12.77
C CYS A 766 -44.32 -0.64 -11.38
N TYR A 767 -45.07 -1.01 -10.34
CA TYR A 767 -44.66 -0.92 -8.94
C TYR A 767 -43.81 -2.14 -8.57
N ASN A 768 -42.59 -1.94 -8.06
CA ASN A 768 -41.77 -3.03 -7.53
C ASN A 768 -42.12 -3.27 -6.06
N ASP A 769 -42.85 -4.35 -5.81
CA ASP A 769 -43.59 -4.66 -4.58
C ASP A 769 -42.75 -5.13 -3.38
N LYS A 770 -41.50 -4.66 -3.21
CA LYS A 770 -40.66 -5.13 -2.08
C LYS A 770 -39.93 -4.06 -1.27
N ASN A 771 -39.95 -2.78 -1.65
CA ASN A 771 -39.32 -1.73 -0.83
C ASN A 771 -39.99 -0.34 -0.89
N GLY A 772 -41.09 -0.15 -1.63
CA GLY A 772 -41.75 1.17 -1.74
C GLY A 772 -40.89 2.29 -2.36
N ASP A 773 -39.63 2.03 -2.71
CA ASP A 773 -38.73 3.00 -3.32
C ASP A 773 -39.14 3.25 -4.77
N PHE A 774 -39.78 4.39 -4.98
CA PHE A 774 -40.14 4.90 -6.29
C PHE A 774 -38.88 5.39 -7.01
N ILE A 775 -38.25 4.55 -7.84
CA ILE A 775 -37.01 4.92 -8.55
C ILE A 775 -37.36 5.65 -9.85
N VAL A 776 -37.65 6.95 -9.75
CA VAL A 776 -37.71 7.83 -10.91
C VAL A 776 -36.29 8.25 -11.28
N LYS A 777 -35.80 7.81 -12.44
CA LYS A 777 -34.48 8.21 -12.95
C LYS A 777 -34.60 9.52 -13.73
N ILE A 778 -34.30 10.63 -13.07
CA ILE A 778 -34.14 11.93 -13.71
C ILE A 778 -32.96 11.92 -14.70
N CYS A 779 -33.00 12.80 -15.70
CA CYS A 779 -31.87 12.97 -16.62
C CYS A 779 -30.59 13.34 -15.86
N TYR A 780 -29.46 12.93 -16.42
CA TYR A 780 -28.15 13.13 -15.79
C TYR A 780 -27.81 14.61 -15.63
N GLU A 781 -28.19 15.43 -16.60
CA GLU A 781 -28.03 16.88 -16.58
C GLU A 781 -28.77 17.51 -15.40
N ASP A 782 -29.99 17.05 -15.13
CA ASP A 782 -30.85 17.54 -14.04
C ASP A 782 -30.33 17.07 -12.68
N ASP A 783 -29.95 15.80 -12.53
CA ASP A 783 -29.31 15.27 -11.31
C ASP A 783 -28.04 16.05 -10.96
N PHE A 784 -27.27 16.41 -11.98
CA PHE A 784 -26.07 17.20 -11.80
C PHE A 784 -26.38 18.66 -11.39
N ALA A 785 -27.39 19.29 -12.00
CA ALA A 785 -27.83 20.62 -11.61
C ALA A 785 -28.29 20.65 -10.13
N ILE A 786 -29.07 19.65 -9.72
CA ILE A 786 -29.48 19.46 -8.32
C ILE A 786 -28.27 19.29 -7.42
N SER A 787 -27.29 18.47 -7.80
CA SER A 787 -26.06 18.29 -7.03
C SER A 787 -25.25 19.58 -6.89
N TYR A 788 -25.24 20.45 -7.91
CA TYR A 788 -24.56 21.75 -7.87
C TYR A 788 -25.24 22.70 -6.89
N VAL A 789 -26.56 22.82 -6.97
CA VAL A 789 -27.38 23.62 -6.05
C VAL A 789 -27.15 23.18 -4.60
N LYS A 790 -27.20 21.86 -4.33
CA LYS A 790 -26.89 21.29 -3.01
C LYS A 790 -25.51 21.70 -2.49
N LYS A 791 -24.48 21.67 -3.35
CA LYS A 791 -23.12 22.03 -2.95
C LYS A 791 -23.01 23.51 -2.60
N ARG A 792 -23.61 24.39 -3.41
CA ARG A 792 -23.59 25.84 -3.21
C ARG A 792 -24.26 26.22 -1.89
N PHE A 793 -25.50 25.75 -1.66
CA PHE A 793 -26.21 26.02 -0.42
C PHE A 793 -25.56 25.39 0.80
N LEU A 794 -24.97 24.19 0.67
CA LEU A 794 -24.22 23.59 1.77
C LEU A 794 -23.03 24.45 2.22
N CYS A 795 -22.32 25.09 1.28
CA CYS A 795 -21.25 26.04 1.62
C CYS A 795 -21.78 27.25 2.39
N GLU A 796 -22.90 27.82 1.94
CA GLU A 796 -23.56 28.95 2.59
C GLU A 796 -24.03 28.59 4.01
N ILE A 797 -24.73 27.45 4.15
CA ILE A 797 -25.16 26.87 5.42
C ILE A 797 -23.96 26.70 6.35
N ASN A 798 -22.86 26.09 5.87
CA ASN A 798 -21.66 25.88 6.69
C ASN A 798 -21.04 27.19 7.19
N ASN A 799 -21.00 28.23 6.33
CA ASN A 799 -20.49 29.55 6.70
C ASN A 799 -21.38 30.22 7.75
N ARG A 800 -22.71 30.15 7.59
CA ARG A 800 -23.70 30.68 8.53
C ARG A 800 -23.62 29.98 9.89
N ILE A 801 -23.58 28.64 9.90
CA ILE A 801 -23.38 27.83 11.10
C ILE A 801 -22.08 28.24 11.81
N SER A 802 -20.96 28.33 11.08
CA SER A 802 -19.65 28.68 11.63
C SER A 802 -19.66 30.08 12.26
N LYS A 803 -20.27 31.06 11.59
CA LYS A 803 -20.45 32.42 12.13
C LYS A 803 -21.33 32.39 13.38
N LYS A 804 -22.43 31.63 13.36
CA LYS A 804 -23.36 31.54 14.48
C LYS A 804 -22.77 30.83 15.70
N TYR A 805 -22.00 29.76 15.51
CA TYR A 805 -21.25 29.15 16.60
C TYR A 805 -20.24 30.11 17.22
N ARG A 806 -19.53 30.89 16.40
CA ARG A 806 -18.62 31.93 16.92
C ARG A 806 -19.39 33.00 17.70
N GLU A 807 -20.58 33.40 17.25
CA GLU A 807 -21.44 34.32 17.98
C GLU A 807 -21.90 33.75 19.33
N ILE A 808 -22.38 32.50 19.34
CA ILE A 808 -22.82 31.79 20.55
C ILE A 808 -21.66 31.68 21.55
N MET A 809 -20.47 31.28 21.08
CA MET A 809 -19.27 31.17 21.92
C MET A 809 -18.83 32.53 22.49
N ARG A 810 -19.09 33.64 21.80
CA ARG A 810 -18.81 35.00 22.30
C ARG A 810 -19.87 35.48 23.30
N LYS A 811 -21.15 35.25 23.02
CA LYS A 811 -22.28 35.77 23.82
C LYS A 811 -22.55 34.95 25.09
N GLU A 812 -22.30 33.65 25.10
CA GLU A 812 -22.63 32.77 26.22
C GLU A 812 -21.56 32.72 27.34
N PHE A 813 -20.64 33.69 27.41
CA PHE A 813 -19.83 33.89 28.62
C PHE A 813 -20.64 34.30 29.87
N GLY A 814 -21.94 34.62 29.72
CA GLY A 814 -22.81 35.02 30.84
C GLY A 814 -24.14 34.25 31.02
N PHE A 815 -24.42 33.18 30.26
CA PHE A 815 -25.80 32.66 30.14
C PHE A 815 -26.17 31.43 30.98
N ILE A 816 -25.34 31.00 31.93
CA ILE A 816 -25.71 29.91 32.85
C ILE A 816 -25.23 30.27 34.26
N GLY A 817 -26.18 30.64 35.13
CA GLY A 817 -25.91 30.86 36.55
C GLY A 817 -25.23 29.63 37.15
N GLY A 818 -23.95 29.79 37.51
CA GLY A 818 -23.08 28.78 38.09
C GLY A 818 -21.82 28.54 37.25
N ASP A 819 -20.76 29.32 37.51
CA ASP A 819 -19.29 29.17 37.30
C ASP A 819 -18.70 28.28 36.19
N THR A 820 -19.50 27.75 35.26
CA THR A 820 -19.06 26.69 34.36
C THR A 820 -19.05 27.20 32.93
N THR A 821 -17.89 27.70 32.51
CA THR A 821 -17.60 28.23 31.17
C THR A 821 -17.86 27.17 30.10
N ILE A 822 -18.64 27.52 29.06
CA ILE A 822 -19.10 26.62 27.98
C ILE A 822 -17.96 26.19 27.01
N SER A 823 -16.77 26.77 27.13
CA SER A 823 -15.75 26.81 26.07
C SER A 823 -15.10 25.48 25.66
N MET A 824 -15.42 24.34 26.29
CA MET A 824 -14.78 23.04 25.96
C MET A 824 -15.74 21.85 25.82
N TYR A 825 -17.05 22.09 25.75
CA TYR A 825 -18.00 20.99 25.67
C TYR A 825 -18.05 20.35 24.28
N SER A 826 -18.00 19.02 24.25
CA SER A 826 -18.22 18.24 23.03
C SER A 826 -19.55 18.63 22.36
N TRP A 827 -19.65 18.49 21.03
CA TRP A 827 -20.89 18.77 20.30
C TRP A 827 -22.12 18.14 20.95
N ARG A 828 -21.98 16.91 21.50
CA ARG A 828 -23.10 16.21 22.14
C ARG A 828 -23.69 16.94 23.35
N SER A 829 -22.83 17.58 24.13
CA SER A 829 -23.24 18.32 25.35
C SER A 829 -23.98 19.60 24.99
N VAL A 830 -23.53 20.32 23.97
CA VAL A 830 -24.12 21.60 23.59
C VAL A 830 -25.26 21.48 22.58
N SER A 831 -25.33 20.39 21.82
CA SER A 831 -26.24 20.30 20.68
C SER A 831 -27.70 20.48 21.07
N LYS A 832 -28.10 20.08 22.28
CA LYS A 832 -29.50 20.26 22.72
C LYS A 832 -29.92 21.74 22.79
N LYS A 833 -29.02 22.61 23.22
CA LYS A 833 -29.27 24.06 23.35
C LYS A 833 -28.99 24.80 22.04
N VAL A 834 -27.93 24.40 21.36
CA VAL A 834 -27.42 25.08 20.17
C VAL A 834 -28.18 24.68 18.90
N LEU A 835 -28.62 23.43 18.77
CA LEU A 835 -29.28 22.94 17.55
C LEU A 835 -30.57 23.70 17.19
N PRO A 836 -31.49 24.02 18.12
CA PRO A 836 -32.67 24.83 17.79
C PRO A 836 -32.32 26.22 17.25
N VAL A 837 -31.29 26.85 17.81
CA VAL A 837 -30.82 28.18 17.37
C VAL A 837 -30.23 28.10 15.97
N ILE A 838 -29.41 27.08 15.70
CA ILE A 838 -28.80 26.90 14.38
C ILE A 838 -29.83 26.52 13.33
N LYS A 839 -30.80 25.65 13.66
CA LYS A 839 -31.90 25.30 12.74
C LYS A 839 -32.63 26.56 12.30
N LYS A 840 -33.09 27.37 13.27
CA LYS A 840 -33.76 28.64 12.99
C LYS A 840 -32.94 29.58 12.09
N GLU A 841 -31.61 29.60 12.24
CA GLU A 841 -30.71 30.43 11.43
C GLU A 841 -30.59 29.93 9.97
N ILE A 842 -30.68 28.61 9.74
CA ILE A 842 -30.46 28.02 8.41
C ILE A 842 -31.75 27.63 7.68
N ASP A 843 -32.89 27.55 8.36
CA ASP A 843 -34.17 27.17 7.77
C ASP A 843 -34.52 28.02 6.52
N PRO A 844 -34.31 29.36 6.50
CA PRO A 844 -34.53 30.15 5.29
C PRO A 844 -33.66 29.72 4.10
N ILE A 845 -32.43 29.25 4.37
CA ILE A 845 -31.48 28.80 3.34
C ILE A 845 -31.89 27.43 2.80
N ILE A 846 -32.41 26.55 3.66
CA ILE A 846 -32.94 25.24 3.27
C ILE A 846 -34.20 25.39 2.42
N GLU A 847 -35.09 26.35 2.74
CA GLU A 847 -36.27 26.62 1.91
C GLU A 847 -35.88 27.24 0.56
N ASN A 848 -34.84 28.08 0.50
CA ASN A 848 -34.29 28.57 -0.77
C ASN A 848 -33.71 27.42 -1.61
N GLU A 849 -32.95 26.50 -0.98
CA GLU A 849 -32.43 25.30 -1.63
C GLU A 849 -33.57 24.43 -2.19
N ARG A 850 -34.64 24.24 -1.40
CA ARG A 850 -35.84 23.51 -1.81
C ARG A 850 -36.53 24.15 -3.01
N ALA A 851 -36.71 25.47 -3.00
CA ALA A 851 -37.37 26.20 -4.09
C ALA A 851 -36.59 26.09 -5.40
N GLU A 852 -35.26 26.20 -5.35
CA GLU A 852 -34.41 26.09 -6.55
C GLU A 852 -34.35 24.66 -7.10
N ILE A 853 -34.26 23.65 -6.22
CA ILE A 853 -34.36 22.24 -6.64
C ILE A 853 -35.74 21.96 -7.24
N SER A 854 -36.82 22.48 -6.65
CA SER A 854 -38.17 22.36 -7.20
C SER A 854 -38.29 23.01 -8.59
N CYS A 855 -37.63 24.15 -8.81
CA CYS A 855 -37.57 24.81 -10.10
C CYS A 855 -36.84 23.95 -11.16
N ILE A 856 -35.70 23.35 -10.78
CA ILE A 856 -34.97 22.42 -11.67
C ILE A 856 -35.85 21.21 -12.01
N LEU A 857 -36.46 20.58 -11.00
CA LEU A 857 -37.32 19.41 -11.19
C LEU A 857 -38.55 19.71 -12.06
N SER A 858 -39.11 20.91 -11.99
CA SER A 858 -40.24 21.32 -12.84
C SER A 858 -39.89 21.38 -14.33
N ASN A 859 -38.60 21.59 -14.65
CA ASN A 859 -38.08 21.56 -16.01
C ASN A 859 -37.43 20.22 -16.39
N SER A 860 -37.27 19.32 -15.41
CA SER A 860 -36.52 18.08 -15.58
C SER A 860 -37.30 17.05 -16.38
N SER A 861 -36.54 16.25 -17.14
CA SER A 861 -37.10 15.15 -17.94
C SER A 861 -36.73 13.79 -17.36
N VAL A 862 -37.58 12.79 -17.60
CA VAL A 862 -37.36 11.38 -17.25
C VAL A 862 -37.27 10.55 -18.51
N TYR A 863 -36.33 9.61 -18.50
CA TYR A 863 -36.24 8.58 -19.52
C TYR A 863 -37.30 7.51 -19.26
N VAL A 864 -38.21 7.37 -20.21
CA VAL A 864 -39.18 6.27 -20.22
C VAL A 864 -38.65 5.22 -21.19
N TYR A 865 -38.44 4.01 -20.67
CA TYR A 865 -38.09 2.86 -21.49
C TYR A 865 -39.39 2.15 -21.88
N PRO A 866 -39.72 2.06 -23.18
CA PRO A 866 -40.79 1.18 -23.64
C PRO A 866 -40.48 -0.24 -23.18
N LEU A 867 -41.39 -0.84 -22.41
CA LEU A 867 -41.25 -2.24 -22.02
C LEU A 867 -41.24 -3.10 -23.29
N GLY A 868 -40.21 -3.92 -23.47
CA GLY A 868 -40.18 -4.99 -24.46
C GLY A 868 -39.31 -4.77 -25.70
N VAL A 869 -38.65 -3.63 -25.89
CA VAL A 869 -37.76 -3.42 -27.05
C VAL A 869 -36.37 -2.95 -26.61
N PHE A 870 -35.44 -3.90 -26.43
CA PHE A 870 -34.02 -3.60 -26.32
C PHE A 870 -33.53 -3.02 -27.65
N GLY A 871 -33.35 -1.69 -27.70
CA GLY A 871 -32.89 -0.96 -28.90
C GLY A 871 -33.78 0.20 -29.34
N GLY A 872 -34.94 0.42 -28.69
CA GLY A 872 -35.81 1.55 -29.01
C GLY A 872 -35.18 2.93 -28.74
N LYS A 873 -35.49 3.90 -29.60
CA LYS A 873 -35.13 5.33 -29.41
C LYS A 873 -35.63 5.79 -28.04
N ARG A 874 -34.73 6.34 -27.21
CA ARG A 874 -35.06 6.82 -25.86
C ARG A 874 -36.12 7.91 -25.94
N LEU A 875 -37.25 7.69 -25.28
CA LEU A 875 -38.29 8.70 -25.12
C LEU A 875 -38.06 9.45 -23.81
N THR A 876 -38.06 10.78 -23.91
CA THR A 876 -38.01 11.69 -22.76
C THR A 876 -39.38 12.34 -22.60
N ARG A 877 -39.91 12.33 -21.38
CA ARG A 877 -41.06 13.18 -21.01
C ARG A 877 -40.70 14.05 -19.80
N LYS A 878 -41.43 15.14 -19.59
CA LYS A 878 -41.33 15.91 -18.35
C LYS A 878 -41.80 15.09 -17.15
N LEU A 879 -41.22 15.38 -15.98
CA LEU A 879 -41.73 14.86 -14.71
C LEU A 879 -43.18 15.34 -14.49
N THR A 880 -44.00 14.45 -13.94
CA THR A 880 -45.34 14.83 -13.43
C THR A 880 -45.20 15.53 -12.08
N GLN A 881 -46.19 16.34 -11.69
CA GLN A 881 -46.17 17.06 -10.41
C GLN A 881 -46.03 16.12 -9.20
N TYR A 882 -46.62 14.93 -9.29
CA TYR A 882 -46.51 13.89 -8.25
C TYR A 882 -45.07 13.36 -8.15
N GLU A 883 -44.43 13.05 -9.29
CA GLU A 883 -43.03 12.61 -9.31
C GLU A 883 -42.08 13.70 -8.82
N ILE A 884 -42.31 14.96 -9.20
CA ILE A 884 -41.54 16.12 -8.71
C ILE A 884 -41.60 16.17 -7.18
N SER A 885 -42.80 16.08 -6.60
CA SER A 885 -42.99 16.11 -5.14
C SER A 885 -42.22 14.97 -4.45
N MET A 886 -42.33 13.74 -4.96
CA MET A 886 -41.65 12.56 -4.40
C MET A 886 -40.13 12.65 -4.49
N VAL A 887 -39.61 13.05 -5.66
CA VAL A 887 -38.17 13.23 -5.88
C VAL A 887 -37.64 14.37 -4.99
N LEU A 888 -38.36 15.48 -4.90
CA LEU A 888 -38.01 16.61 -4.03
C LEU A 888 -37.95 16.20 -2.55
N VAL A 889 -38.94 15.47 -2.05
CA VAL A 889 -38.95 14.95 -0.65
C VAL A 889 -37.71 14.10 -0.38
N THR A 890 -37.38 13.19 -1.31
CA THR A 890 -36.21 12.30 -1.19
C THR A 890 -34.90 13.09 -1.18
N ILE A 891 -34.77 14.09 -2.06
CA ILE A 891 -33.59 14.97 -2.11
C ILE A 891 -33.46 15.79 -0.83
N MET A 892 -34.55 16.40 -0.35
CA MET A 892 -34.53 17.26 0.84
C MET A 892 -34.28 16.48 2.14
N ASP A 893 -34.72 15.23 2.24
CA ASP A 893 -34.33 14.34 3.34
C ASP A 893 -32.80 14.07 3.33
N SER A 894 -32.22 13.83 2.15
CA SER A 894 -30.77 13.71 2.01
C SER A 894 -30.03 14.98 2.40
N VAL A 895 -30.51 16.16 2.00
CA VAL A 895 -29.93 17.48 2.36
C VAL A 895 -29.95 17.66 3.87
N SER A 896 -31.12 17.43 4.49
CA SER A 896 -31.30 17.56 5.94
C SER A 896 -30.34 16.66 6.73
N LYS A 897 -30.20 15.40 6.32
CA LYS A 897 -29.23 14.44 6.91
C LYS A 897 -27.79 14.93 6.76
N GLN A 898 -27.43 15.52 5.61
CA GLN A 898 -26.10 16.03 5.34
C GLN A 898 -25.76 17.25 6.21
N VAL A 899 -26.70 18.20 6.32
CA VAL A 899 -26.58 19.39 7.17
C VAL A 899 -26.39 19.01 8.65
N ILE A 900 -27.20 18.08 9.16
CA ILE A 900 -27.09 17.61 10.56
C ILE A 900 -25.71 17.00 10.85
N ARG A 901 -25.16 16.20 9.91
CA ARG A 901 -23.81 15.63 10.06
C ARG A 901 -22.74 16.73 10.12
N ASN A 902 -22.91 17.80 9.35
CA ASN A 902 -21.97 18.91 9.29
C ASN A 902 -21.94 19.77 10.55
N PHE A 903 -23.06 19.93 11.27
CA PHE A 903 -23.09 20.68 12.53
C PHE A 903 -21.99 20.25 13.50
N SER A 904 -21.88 18.94 13.75
CA SER A 904 -20.85 18.40 14.65
C SER A 904 -19.42 18.67 14.17
N ARG A 905 -19.19 18.60 12.85
CA ARG A 905 -17.87 18.82 12.24
C ARG A 905 -17.48 20.28 12.36
N ILE A 906 -18.40 21.20 12.07
CA ILE A 906 -18.17 22.64 12.15
C ILE A 906 -17.99 23.06 13.61
N TRP A 907 -18.80 22.53 14.53
CA TRP A 907 -18.63 22.78 15.97
C TRP A 907 -17.23 22.37 16.44
N ASN A 908 -16.78 21.16 16.10
CA ASN A 908 -15.45 20.71 16.47
C ASN A 908 -14.35 21.57 15.83
N LYS A 909 -14.56 22.09 14.62
CA LYS A 909 -13.64 23.06 14.00
C LYS A 909 -13.65 24.38 14.77
N VAL A 910 -14.82 24.91 15.10
CA VAL A 910 -14.95 26.19 15.83
C VAL A 910 -14.38 26.08 17.25
N ILE A 911 -14.60 24.96 17.96
CA ILE A 911 -13.97 24.69 19.25
C ILE A 911 -12.46 24.56 19.15
N LYS A 912 -11.95 23.86 18.12
CA LYS A 912 -10.51 23.78 17.88
C LYS A 912 -9.89 25.14 17.53
N LEU A 913 -10.66 26.03 16.92
CA LEU A 913 -10.26 27.41 16.66
C LEU A 913 -10.46 28.32 17.87
N SER A 914 -11.15 27.86 18.92
CA SER A 914 -11.33 28.59 20.18
C SER A 914 -10.43 28.08 21.30
N SER A 915 -9.66 27.02 21.09
CA SER A 915 -8.52 26.74 21.96
C SER A 915 -7.44 27.76 21.65
N VAL A 916 -6.99 28.48 22.68
CA VAL A 916 -5.87 29.40 22.61
C VAL A 916 -4.71 28.73 21.88
N GLY A 917 -4.44 29.20 20.67
CA GLY A 917 -3.30 28.77 19.88
C GLY A 917 -2.13 29.74 20.06
N LEU A 918 -0.99 29.40 19.46
CA LEU A 918 0.19 30.27 19.46
C LEU A 918 -0.07 31.68 18.90
N ARG A 919 -1.09 31.84 18.05
CA ARG A 919 -1.47 33.13 17.44
C ARG A 919 -2.19 34.07 18.40
N ASP A 920 -2.77 33.54 19.47
CA ASP A 920 -3.55 34.33 20.44
C ASP A 920 -2.67 34.87 21.59
N ILE A 921 -1.44 34.37 21.70
CA ILE A 921 -0.44 34.85 22.65
C ILE A 921 0.03 36.24 22.23
N LYS A 922 0.09 37.17 23.21
CA LYS A 922 0.57 38.54 22.99
C LYS A 922 1.94 38.49 22.29
N ASP A 923 2.10 39.34 21.28
CA ASP A 923 3.23 39.30 20.35
C ASP A 923 4.60 39.21 21.06
N GLU A 924 4.79 39.93 22.17
CA GLU A 924 6.01 39.88 23.01
C GLU A 924 6.41 38.44 23.39
N TYR A 925 5.48 37.63 23.89
CA TYR A 925 5.77 36.24 24.27
C TYR A 925 5.85 35.34 23.05
N ARG A 926 5.06 35.63 22.00
CA ARG A 926 5.10 34.86 20.76
C ARG A 926 6.46 34.99 20.07
N PHE A 927 7.03 36.20 20.03
CA PHE A 927 8.38 36.42 19.54
C PHE A 927 9.41 35.63 20.33
N GLU A 928 9.28 35.58 21.67
CA GLU A 928 10.20 34.80 22.50
C GLU A 928 10.03 33.28 22.32
N ILE A 929 8.80 32.80 22.11
CA ILE A 929 8.55 31.40 21.73
C ILE A 929 9.20 31.08 20.37
N ASP A 930 9.05 31.97 19.39
CA ASP A 930 9.69 31.83 18.08
C ASP A 930 11.22 31.90 18.19
N ASN A 931 11.77 32.72 19.08
CA ASN A 931 13.21 32.76 19.38
C ASN A 931 13.70 31.40 19.93
N ILE A 932 13.00 30.83 20.92
CA ILE A 932 13.31 29.50 21.47
C ILE A 932 13.29 28.43 20.37
N ARG A 933 12.29 28.50 19.48
CA ARG A 933 12.18 27.59 18.33
C ARG A 933 13.36 27.74 17.37
N VAL A 934 13.70 28.96 16.96
CA VAL A 934 14.81 29.22 16.03
C VAL A 934 16.16 28.84 16.65
N GLU A 935 16.36 29.14 17.93
CA GLU A 935 17.56 28.77 18.70
C GLU A 935 17.71 27.23 18.77
N PHE A 936 16.62 26.53 19.03
CA PHE A 936 16.60 25.06 19.05
C PHE A 936 16.91 24.45 17.68
N ILE A 937 16.24 24.91 16.62
CA ILE A 937 16.46 24.43 15.25
C ILE A 937 17.90 24.74 14.79
N GLY A 938 18.42 25.92 15.14
CA GLY A 938 19.83 26.28 14.90
C GLY A 938 20.80 25.34 15.62
N SER A 939 20.52 25.01 16.88
CA SER A 939 21.31 24.06 17.68
C SER A 939 21.23 22.62 17.15
N LEU A 940 20.16 22.27 16.44
CA LEU A 940 19.99 20.97 15.80
C LEU A 940 20.77 20.84 14.49
N GLY A 941 21.10 21.96 13.83
CA GLY A 941 21.86 22.01 12.58
C GLY A 941 23.10 21.12 12.56
N PRO A 942 24.05 21.31 13.51
CA PRO A 942 25.25 20.47 13.62
C PRO A 942 24.96 18.98 13.81
N ILE A 943 23.89 18.63 14.54
CA ILE A 943 23.49 17.22 14.75
C ILE A 943 22.97 16.62 13.44
N VAL A 944 22.18 17.36 12.68
CA VAL A 944 21.71 16.91 11.35
C VAL A 944 22.90 16.76 10.40
N ASP A 945 23.84 17.71 10.42
CA ASP A 945 25.05 17.64 9.60
C ASP A 945 25.94 16.44 9.96
N GLU A 946 26.11 16.15 11.25
CA GLU A 946 26.81 14.95 11.73
C GLU A 946 26.11 13.67 11.26
N VAL A 947 24.79 13.57 11.46
CA VAL A 947 24.02 12.37 11.10
C VAL A 947 24.01 12.17 9.58
N VAL A 948 23.81 13.23 8.79
CA VAL A 948 23.84 13.16 7.32
C VAL A 948 25.27 12.87 6.83
N GLY A 949 26.29 13.49 7.44
CA GLY A 949 27.70 13.23 7.11
C GLY A 949 28.16 11.82 7.48
N SER A 950 27.52 11.17 8.46
CA SER A 950 27.78 9.77 8.81
C SER A 950 27.15 8.77 7.85
N LEU A 951 26.28 9.22 6.93
CA LEU A 951 25.70 8.35 5.92
C LEU A 951 26.79 7.93 4.94
N SER A 952 26.96 6.62 4.77
CA SER A 952 27.82 6.09 3.72
C SER A 952 27.27 6.49 2.34
N PRO A 953 28.14 6.89 1.39
CA PRO A 953 27.80 7.09 -0.02
C PRO A 953 26.92 5.98 -0.63
N ASP A 954 27.17 4.73 -0.23
CA ASP A 954 26.47 3.55 -0.77
C ASP A 954 24.99 3.48 -0.33
N VAL A 955 24.66 4.07 0.82
CA VAL A 955 23.29 4.05 1.38
C VAL A 955 22.34 4.94 0.55
N MET A 956 22.86 5.95 -0.15
CA MET A 956 22.07 6.92 -0.93
C MET A 956 21.60 6.41 -2.28
N LEU A 957 22.17 5.31 -2.77
CA LEU A 957 21.70 4.61 -3.96
C LEU A 957 20.46 3.75 -3.69
N THR A 958 20.16 3.49 -2.41
CA THR A 958 18.89 2.91 -2.02
C THR A 958 17.80 3.98 -1.92
N CYS A 959 16.53 3.58 -2.07
CA CYS A 959 15.37 4.47 -2.14
C CYS A 959 15.43 5.64 -1.14
N LEU A 960 15.40 6.88 -1.64
CA LEU A 960 15.50 8.14 -0.87
C LEU A 960 14.57 8.18 0.35
N SER A 961 13.38 7.57 0.25
CA SER A 961 12.44 7.51 1.37
C SER A 961 13.00 6.77 2.58
N ASN A 962 13.81 5.74 2.37
CA ASN A 962 14.42 4.95 3.44
C ASN A 962 15.52 5.75 4.12
N VAL A 963 16.33 6.48 3.36
CA VAL A 963 17.39 7.35 3.90
C VAL A 963 16.78 8.47 4.74
N ILE A 964 15.75 9.15 4.21
CA ILE A 964 15.01 10.18 4.96
C ILE A 964 14.45 9.57 6.25
N PHE A 965 13.82 8.40 6.18
CA PHE A 965 13.25 7.74 7.36
C PHE A 965 14.31 7.42 8.42
N THR A 966 15.46 6.85 8.03
CA THR A 966 16.56 6.53 8.95
C THR A 966 17.12 7.79 9.59
N VAL A 967 17.45 8.82 8.80
CA VAL A 967 17.96 10.10 9.31
C VAL A 967 16.94 10.75 10.25
N SER A 968 15.67 10.81 9.85
CA SER A 968 14.58 11.33 10.69
C SER A 968 14.47 10.57 12.01
N SER A 969 14.59 9.24 12.01
CA SER A 969 14.51 8.47 13.25
C SER A 969 15.64 8.79 14.24
N ILE A 970 16.87 8.96 13.75
CA ILE A 970 18.05 9.27 14.58
C ILE A 970 17.99 10.72 15.07
N VAL A 971 17.68 11.65 14.16
CA VAL A 971 17.56 13.08 14.48
C VAL A 971 16.43 13.33 15.48
N LEU A 972 15.27 12.66 15.36
CA LEU A 972 14.17 12.81 16.32
C LEU A 972 14.55 12.36 17.75
N VAL A 973 15.33 11.29 17.89
CA VAL A 973 15.79 10.83 19.22
C VAL A 973 16.77 11.84 19.81
N ARG A 974 17.73 12.32 19.01
CA ARG A 974 18.72 13.30 19.47
C ARG A 974 18.11 14.67 19.72
N SER A 975 17.14 15.10 18.90
CA SER A 975 16.43 16.36 19.06
C SER A 975 15.61 16.38 20.35
N HIS A 976 14.96 15.26 20.71
CA HIS A 976 14.25 15.15 21.97
C HIS A 976 15.18 15.28 23.18
N ASN A 977 16.34 14.62 23.14
CA ASN A 977 17.36 14.76 24.19
C ASN A 977 17.90 16.19 24.27
N LEU A 978 18.17 16.83 23.12
CA LEU A 978 18.62 18.22 23.05
C LEU A 978 17.55 19.17 23.61
N PHE A 979 16.28 18.97 23.27
CA PHE A 979 15.18 19.83 23.71
C PHE A 979 14.98 19.78 25.23
N ASN A 980 15.08 18.58 25.81
CA ASN A 980 14.96 18.38 27.26
C ASN A 980 16.21 18.82 28.02
N ASN A 981 17.39 18.33 27.62
CA ASN A 981 18.64 18.53 28.35
C ASN A 981 19.26 19.92 28.08
N GLY A 982 19.01 20.49 26.89
CA GLY A 982 19.40 21.85 26.54
C GLY A 982 18.55 22.93 27.21
N GLY A 983 17.56 22.54 28.04
CA GLY A 983 16.74 23.48 28.81
C GLY A 983 15.67 24.22 28.01
N PHE A 984 15.50 23.93 26.72
CA PHE A 984 14.48 24.55 25.87
C PHE A 984 13.06 24.29 26.40
N LEU A 985 12.76 23.05 26.80
CA LEU A 985 11.45 22.72 27.39
C LEU A 985 11.19 23.54 28.66
N LYS A 986 12.17 23.63 29.58
CA LYS A 986 12.04 24.40 30.82
C LYS A 986 11.85 25.89 30.57
N ARG A 987 12.60 26.46 29.61
CA ARG A 987 12.44 27.86 29.19
C ARG A 987 11.05 28.12 28.61
N LEU A 988 10.57 27.22 27.74
CA LEU A 988 9.24 27.32 27.14
C LEU A 988 8.14 27.19 28.20
N GLU A 989 8.23 26.24 29.13
CA GLU A 989 7.27 26.09 30.23
C GLU A 989 7.22 27.30 31.16
N LEU A 990 8.39 27.89 31.45
CA LEU A 990 8.51 29.12 32.26
C LEU A 990 7.91 30.32 31.52
N LEU A 991 8.17 30.45 30.22
CA LEU A 991 7.61 31.50 29.37
C LEU A 991 6.09 31.37 29.24
N LEU A 992 5.58 30.17 28.99
CA LEU A 992 4.14 29.90 28.92
C LEU A 992 3.44 30.13 30.27
N SER A 993 4.17 30.07 31.38
CA SER A 993 3.64 30.37 32.72
C SER A 993 3.48 31.85 33.00
N SER A 994 4.23 32.72 32.33
CA SER A 994 4.06 34.18 32.39
C SER A 994 3.31 34.76 31.18
N ALA A 995 3.15 33.98 30.11
CA ALA A 995 2.53 34.41 28.87
C ALA A 995 1.08 34.88 29.06
N ARG A 996 0.75 35.95 28.35
CA ARG A 996 -0.60 36.51 28.29
C ARG A 996 -1.20 36.34 26.90
N ILE A 997 -2.48 36.07 26.87
CA ILE A 997 -3.32 35.98 25.67
C ILE A 997 -4.03 37.31 25.56
N VAL A 998 -4.03 37.91 24.37
CA VAL A 998 -4.85 39.08 24.11
C VAL A 998 -6.23 38.57 23.71
N ASP A 999 -7.23 38.82 24.55
CA ASP A 999 -8.59 38.47 24.18
C ASP A 999 -9.13 39.41 23.09
N LEU A 1000 -10.32 39.12 22.58
CA LEU A 1000 -10.94 39.92 21.52
C LEU A 1000 -11.30 41.35 21.98
N SER A 1001 -11.30 41.64 23.28
CA SER A 1001 -11.47 42.98 23.85
C SER A 1001 -10.16 43.78 23.89
N GLY A 1002 -9.02 43.13 23.63
CA GLY A 1002 -7.70 43.72 23.79
C GLY A 1002 -7.13 43.59 25.21
N ASP A 1003 -7.88 42.98 26.13
CA ASP A 1003 -7.44 42.76 27.50
C ASP A 1003 -6.58 41.50 27.59
N GLY A 1004 -5.45 41.62 28.30
CA GLY A 1004 -4.50 40.54 28.46
C GLY A 1004 -4.82 39.68 29.68
N ARG A 1005 -5.07 38.37 29.49
CA ARG A 1005 -5.14 37.40 30.60
C ARG A 1005 -4.01 36.37 30.53
N PHE A 1006 -3.60 35.81 31.66
CA PHE A 1006 -2.60 34.73 31.67
C PHE A 1006 -3.13 33.43 31.04
N ILE A 1007 -2.24 32.67 30.40
CA ILE A 1007 -2.53 31.33 29.88
C ILE A 1007 -2.81 30.37 31.04
N THR A 1008 -3.92 29.62 30.97
CA THR A 1008 -4.24 28.56 31.94
C THR A 1008 -3.43 27.29 31.67
N ASP A 1009 -3.18 26.44 32.67
CA ASP A 1009 -2.35 25.23 32.48
C ASP A 1009 -2.85 24.30 31.36
N LYS A 1010 -4.17 24.25 31.14
CA LYS A 1010 -4.76 23.48 30.03
C LYS A 1010 -4.49 24.10 28.67
N GLU A 1011 -4.48 25.42 28.58
CA GLU A 1011 -4.11 26.15 27.36
C GLU A 1011 -2.60 26.04 27.12
N LYS A 1012 -1.76 26.04 28.17
CA LYS A 1012 -0.32 25.76 28.04
C LYS A 1012 -0.08 24.41 27.38
N GLU A 1013 -0.81 23.36 27.76
CA GLU A 1013 -0.67 22.03 27.14
C GLU A 1013 -1.03 22.04 25.64
N VAL A 1014 -2.02 22.85 25.24
CA VAL A 1014 -2.42 23.01 23.82
C VAL A 1014 -1.34 23.77 23.05
N VAL A 1015 -0.88 24.91 23.58
CA VAL A 1015 0.17 25.73 22.98
C VAL A 1015 1.48 24.94 22.86
N LEU A 1016 1.85 24.19 23.90
CA LEU A 1016 3.03 23.31 23.88
C LEU A 1016 2.91 22.27 22.76
N ARG A 1017 1.72 21.68 22.58
CA ARG A 1017 1.50 20.71 21.50
C ARG A 1017 1.63 21.35 20.12
N GLU A 1018 1.02 22.50 19.89
CA GLU A 1018 1.17 23.23 18.63
C GLU A 1018 2.62 23.61 18.37
N PHE A 1019 3.36 24.02 19.41
CA PHE A 1019 4.78 24.29 19.33
C PHE A 1019 5.58 23.07 18.89
N MET A 1020 5.34 21.90 19.51
CA MET A 1020 6.02 20.66 19.13
C MET A 1020 5.68 20.22 17.70
N ASP A 1021 4.44 20.41 17.24
CA ASP A 1021 4.05 20.13 15.85
C ASP A 1021 4.81 21.02 14.85
N MET A 1022 5.05 22.30 15.18
CA MET A 1022 5.90 23.19 14.36
C MET A 1022 7.36 22.75 14.35
N ILE A 1023 7.89 22.36 15.51
CA ILE A 1023 9.26 21.85 15.64
C ILE A 1023 9.46 20.59 14.78
N ASP A 1024 8.54 19.62 14.86
CA ASP A 1024 8.61 18.40 14.05
C ASP A 1024 8.63 18.71 12.54
N SER A 1025 7.82 19.67 12.10
CA SER A 1025 7.82 20.17 10.72
C SER A 1025 9.17 20.80 10.34
N ASP A 1026 9.72 21.69 11.17
CA ASP A 1026 10.99 22.36 10.91
C ASP A 1026 12.18 21.38 10.88
N ILE A 1027 12.18 20.37 11.76
CA ILE A 1027 13.15 19.26 11.75
C ILE A 1027 13.08 18.51 10.41
N GLU A 1028 11.89 18.19 9.92
CA GLU A 1028 11.73 17.50 8.64
C GLU A 1028 12.28 18.34 7.48
N PHE A 1029 11.99 19.65 7.46
CA PHE A 1029 12.54 20.56 6.45
C PHE A 1029 14.06 20.66 6.51
N LEU A 1030 14.64 20.77 7.71
CA LEU A 1030 16.09 20.83 7.91
C LEU A 1030 16.77 19.55 7.39
N ILE A 1031 16.23 18.38 7.73
CA ILE A 1031 16.74 17.08 7.26
C ILE A 1031 16.67 17.00 5.73
N ARG A 1032 15.51 17.31 5.14
CA ARG A 1032 15.34 17.28 3.68
C ARG A 1032 16.31 18.23 2.98
N GLY A 1033 16.46 19.45 3.49
CA GLY A 1033 17.39 20.45 2.95
C GLY A 1033 18.84 19.97 2.97
N ARG A 1034 19.29 19.38 4.09
CA ARG A 1034 20.66 18.85 4.21
C ARG A 1034 20.90 17.61 3.35
N ILE A 1035 19.95 16.68 3.28
CA ILE A 1035 20.05 15.52 2.38
C ILE A 1035 20.11 15.96 0.91
N SER A 1036 19.31 16.93 0.49
CA SER A 1036 19.36 17.48 -0.86
C SER A 1036 20.71 18.14 -1.15
N LYS A 1037 21.19 19.04 -0.28
CA LYS A 1037 22.50 19.69 -0.45
C LYS A 1037 23.65 18.69 -0.47
N TRP A 1038 23.62 17.69 0.42
CA TRP A 1038 24.61 16.63 0.46
C TRP A 1038 24.58 15.79 -0.82
N ARG A 1039 23.40 15.48 -1.35
CA ARG A 1039 23.24 14.83 -2.66
C ARG A 1039 23.83 15.69 -3.77
N ASP A 1040 23.54 16.98 -3.80
CA ASP A 1040 24.03 17.87 -4.86
C ASP A 1040 25.56 17.97 -4.82
N LEU A 1041 26.14 18.09 -3.62
CA LEU A 1041 27.59 18.02 -3.41
C LEU A 1041 28.17 16.69 -3.90
N PHE A 1042 27.52 15.58 -3.54
CA PHE A 1042 27.93 14.24 -3.98
C PHE A 1042 27.81 14.06 -5.50
N LEU A 1043 26.73 14.52 -6.12
CA LEU A 1043 26.55 14.48 -7.57
C LEU A 1043 27.48 15.44 -8.32
N SER A 1044 27.99 16.47 -7.65
CA SER A 1044 28.98 17.39 -8.21
C SER A 1044 30.42 16.90 -8.06
N SER A 1045 30.71 16.09 -7.02
CA SER A 1045 32.03 15.50 -6.78
C SER A 1045 32.25 14.21 -7.57
N VAL A 1046 31.18 13.54 -7.99
CA VAL A 1046 31.16 12.44 -8.98
C VAL A 1046 31.09 13.04 -10.38
#